data_AF-A0A9P1D4D6-F1
#
_entry.id   AF-A0A9P1D4D6-F1
#
_cell.length_a   1.000
_cell.length_b   1.000
_cell.length_c   1.000
_cell.angle_alpha   90.00
_cell.angle_beta   90.00
_cell.angle_gamma   90.00
#
_symmetry.space_group_name_H-M   'P 1'
#
loop_
_entity.id
_entity.type
_entity.pdbx_description
1 polymer ?
#
loop_
_entity_poly.entity_id
_entity_poly.type
_entity_poly.pdbx_seq_one_letter_code
_entity_poly.pdbx_strand_id
1 'polypeptide(L)'
;MYRHDTGPHRWKCERPLRISCQDPPALTLHQHRKGHKNPAEPRFRRASGSGAQGDLQLRLHGRWMELSTQAGAEVAVKDRTASLKLRKTFSENNTRDDLNALLRKGRSIQVFHPQGLLKLCWDIVGLCLLLNDAITIPPSLAWDVTMSSPTLGGTYVTISFWISLVFWSVDLPVNLNTAVYIKGTLQSGRRKILWFYLTSWMLFDLVLIGFDYSFVSFNLGDTNLAVLRSGRILRVLRLIRLIKLSKLNTMIEESAAAAGRQWVTMVVAITKTGVGMILVAHWLTCFWYWTGVFLVPASTPNWIQENRAEDVAGWIQYLHSLRWILNAPSPPEIHPASGEERAVDIGISVVTLVVIGSAISKISGTMAELRAMNEETSRRRREVRLYLASQAVSYELVTRIMRFVDYKLEKVSANNMDTSLISPTLQLELYVNQRADYLIQMPIFALAQECYPEIFGSICAAFTKNFYEKGEPVFTAGSYATALHLTYVGKYEYAQEDQAPVMLEGIRWFGELSLYVDPVWHSSTLTPTSFAETFCLRGEDLVACIQVNRGCTGMFCEYAKDFLAGMQKTKSKFGDDDQKKQSEVCCKQNQHFQAAYPDPTTLFPNIVVCGERFSGEMVEDGDADPSSKGRPSSKSNQSQRTVLSRLSAFARIQREAAVETLEDQGLGEFVQRWMNTDQEDVNFDLPGELPGVIPELDKTYGAHAVFSQAPERDRGESACISVLALVRNRYDIFTQPQADNVKLLESQWLELQQIVSWIEPEPEEVHAVLVLLAIRGLGKSKAVIQQVSHDHRRPERAVIYLSQYHKNVVPSTRWLTEKGTELFEGALLTHELFNLAQMLQGENCPGNVKELHSHIAEKGDALFRVYILFLLGFMSGLAGGQGSRFMNAKNADATIGGVRVLQKLMNVSETAIYWGYLNLRAEKLCLPFNSPEDLVLVRLACLGRVQDQKGYESLRLAWLALGERERSSLTDHFLADGIKEQAFNLEFLPNCVANAKANPLIGLTCLLDVLTDLLACLRTKALIPSLWVQLVPVDLSDMGEFISAVRNRFVFVTCISRCQLKFRQGRCRIEMTGGNWGRATDPDSDLTSIAYTLQDLVIKQQRMEESCP
;
A
#
# COMPACT_ATOMS: atom_id res chain seq x y z
N MET A 1 4.96 55.10 -45.57
CA MET A 1 3.74 55.72 -46.15
C MET A 1 2.59 54.78 -45.83
N TYR A 2 1.69 55.18 -44.91
CA TYR A 2 0.35 54.61 -44.62
C TYR A 2 0.27 53.11 -44.23
N ARG A 3 -0.53 52.63 -43.27
CA ARG A 3 -1.49 53.17 -42.28
C ARG A 3 -1.95 51.97 -41.42
N HIS A 4 -2.29 52.23 -40.15
CA HIS A 4 -3.38 51.66 -39.31
C HIS A 4 -3.64 50.13 -39.25
N ASP A 5 -4.09 49.51 -38.16
CA ASP A 5 -4.47 49.96 -36.82
C ASP A 5 -4.60 48.76 -35.87
N THR A 6 -4.43 49.05 -34.58
CA THR A 6 -4.99 48.40 -33.36
C THR A 6 -4.71 46.92 -33.04
N GLY A 7 -3.95 46.68 -31.96
CA GLY A 7 -3.96 45.42 -31.17
C GLY A 7 -5.03 45.42 -30.06
N PRO A 8 -4.86 44.69 -28.93
CA PRO A 8 -4.00 43.52 -28.70
C PRO A 8 -4.62 42.37 -27.84
N HIS A 9 -3.85 41.28 -27.71
CA HIS A 9 -3.85 40.22 -26.66
C HIS A 9 -4.88 39.07 -26.67
N ARG A 10 -4.43 37.84 -27.01
CA ARG A 10 -4.15 36.69 -26.09
C ARG A 10 -4.27 35.29 -26.78
N TRP A 11 -3.19 34.50 -26.64
CA TRP A 11 -3.06 33.03 -26.48
C TRP A 11 -3.50 31.99 -27.56
N LYS A 12 -2.59 31.01 -27.76
CA LYS A 12 -2.70 29.58 -28.17
C LYS A 12 -2.32 29.11 -29.60
N CYS A 13 -1.30 28.24 -29.58
CA CYS A 13 -1.07 26.95 -30.26
C CYS A 13 -1.13 26.78 -31.81
N GLU A 14 0.06 26.50 -32.33
CA GLU A 14 0.51 25.48 -33.31
C GLU A 14 -0.50 24.65 -34.13
N ARG A 15 -0.30 24.68 -35.46
CA ARG A 15 -0.30 23.60 -36.48
C ARG A 15 0.06 24.25 -37.85
N PRO A 16 0.31 23.50 -38.95
CA PRO A 16 1.22 22.37 -39.17
C PRO A 16 2.13 22.62 -40.42
N LEU A 17 3.10 21.74 -40.72
CA LEU A 17 3.57 21.48 -42.10
C LEU A 17 4.37 20.18 -42.21
N ARG A 18 4.11 19.45 -43.31
CA ARG A 18 4.70 18.16 -43.74
C ARG A 18 6.04 18.34 -44.46
N ILE A 19 6.85 17.26 -44.50
CA ILE A 19 7.46 16.52 -45.66
C ILE A 19 8.32 15.38 -45.04
N SER A 20 7.90 14.10 -45.09
CA SER A 20 8.34 12.97 -45.98
C SER A 20 9.82 12.55 -45.79
N CYS A 21 10.21 11.28 -45.62
CA CYS A 21 9.86 10.04 -46.36
C CYS A 21 9.72 8.83 -45.40
N GLN A 22 8.61 8.08 -45.38
CA GLN A 22 8.26 6.92 -46.22
C GLN A 22 9.30 5.78 -46.24
N ASP A 23 8.96 4.67 -45.59
CA ASP A 23 9.33 3.32 -45.99
C ASP A 23 8.11 2.67 -46.67
N PRO A 24 8.29 1.99 -47.81
CA PRO A 24 7.38 0.89 -48.13
C PRO A 24 8.11 -0.27 -48.86
N PRO A 25 7.40 -1.31 -49.30
CA PRO A 25 6.81 -2.41 -48.54
C PRO A 25 7.40 -3.75 -49.07
N ALA A 26 6.97 -4.88 -48.50
CA ALA A 26 7.35 -6.22 -48.94
C ALA A 26 7.37 -6.41 -50.47
N LEU A 27 8.48 -6.94 -51.03
CA LEU A 27 8.50 -8.15 -51.88
C LEU A 27 9.89 -8.38 -52.53
N THR A 28 10.39 -9.60 -52.33
CA THR A 28 11.04 -10.43 -53.37
C THR A 28 12.19 -9.85 -54.20
N LEU A 29 13.41 -10.28 -53.87
CA LEU A 29 14.41 -10.65 -54.88
C LEU A 29 15.20 -11.88 -54.41
N HIS A 30 14.51 -13.01 -54.34
CA HIS A 30 15.15 -14.31 -54.43
C HIS A 30 15.28 -14.69 -55.91
N GLN A 31 16.37 -14.30 -56.57
CA GLN A 31 16.81 -14.94 -57.81
C GLN A 31 18.34 -15.06 -57.87
N HIS A 32 18.80 -16.26 -57.49
CA HIS A 32 19.81 -17.07 -58.18
C HIS A 32 20.71 -16.38 -59.23
N ARG A 33 22.04 -16.53 -59.08
CA ARG A 33 22.82 -17.53 -59.86
C ARG A 33 24.31 -17.59 -59.50
N LYS A 34 24.72 -18.82 -59.13
CA LYS A 34 25.83 -19.65 -59.66
C LYS A 34 27.24 -19.05 -59.80
N GLY A 35 28.24 -19.79 -59.29
CA GLY A 35 29.59 -19.76 -59.85
C GLY A 35 30.69 -20.52 -59.12
N HIS A 36 30.58 -21.86 -59.05
CA HIS A 36 31.64 -22.88 -59.07
C HIS A 36 33.15 -22.57 -58.86
N LYS A 37 33.78 -23.47 -58.07
CA LYS A 37 35.03 -24.26 -58.26
C LYS A 37 36.30 -23.88 -57.45
N ASN A 38 36.61 -24.76 -56.49
CA ASN A 38 37.90 -25.35 -56.05
C ASN A 38 39.17 -25.01 -56.88
N PRO A 39 40.40 -24.99 -56.29
CA PRO A 39 41.00 -26.21 -55.68
C PRO A 39 42.05 -26.10 -54.52
N ALA A 40 42.21 -27.25 -53.85
CA ALA A 40 43.43 -27.93 -53.36
C ALA A 40 44.37 -27.33 -52.28
N GLU A 41 44.35 -27.99 -51.10
CA GLU A 41 45.44 -28.56 -50.25
C GLU A 41 46.93 -28.14 -50.44
N PRO A 42 47.74 -28.09 -49.34
CA PRO A 42 48.44 -29.31 -48.90
C PRO A 42 48.53 -29.61 -47.38
N ARG A 43 48.82 -30.90 -47.14
CA ARG A 43 48.95 -31.72 -45.90
C ARG A 43 50.18 -31.45 -45.02
N PHE A 44 50.07 -31.78 -43.71
CA PHE A 44 50.78 -32.83 -42.92
C PHE A 44 50.62 -32.53 -41.39
N ARG A 45 49.84 -33.28 -40.58
CA ARG A 45 50.14 -34.47 -39.72
C ARG A 45 51.38 -34.31 -38.79
N ARG A 46 51.41 -34.66 -37.48
CA ARG A 46 50.51 -35.39 -36.54
C ARG A 46 51.15 -35.40 -35.12
N ALA A 47 50.34 -35.42 -34.05
CA ALA A 47 50.49 -36.26 -32.83
C ALA A 47 49.35 -35.88 -31.85
N SER A 48 48.19 -36.55 -31.82
CA SER A 48 47.85 -37.75 -31.06
C SER A 48 48.24 -37.72 -29.57
N GLY A 49 47.34 -37.18 -28.75
CA GLY A 49 47.06 -37.66 -27.39
C GLY A 49 45.58 -38.05 -27.34
N SER A 50 45.30 -39.35 -27.36
CA SER A 50 43.96 -39.93 -27.23
C SER A 50 43.55 -39.99 -25.76
N GLY A 51 42.33 -39.54 -25.45
CA GLY A 51 41.72 -39.73 -24.13
C GLY A 51 40.25 -39.30 -24.11
N ALA A 52 39.37 -40.21 -24.51
CA ALA A 52 37.92 -40.27 -24.24
C ALA A 52 37.09 -38.97 -24.31
N GLN A 53 36.45 -38.73 -25.46
CA GLN A 53 35.16 -38.05 -25.53
C GLN A 53 34.10 -38.95 -24.88
N GLY A 54 33.81 -38.71 -23.61
CA GLY A 54 32.54 -39.09 -23.00
C GLY A 54 31.60 -37.89 -23.12
N ASP A 55 30.38 -38.10 -23.64
CA ASP A 55 29.28 -37.16 -23.44
C ASP A 55 29.19 -36.83 -21.94
N LEU A 56 29.52 -35.61 -21.54
CA LEU A 56 29.44 -35.19 -20.14
C LEU A 56 27.97 -35.03 -19.78
N GLN A 57 27.37 -36.13 -19.33
CA GLN A 57 25.99 -36.15 -18.88
C GLN A 57 25.89 -35.36 -17.57
N LEU A 58 25.47 -34.09 -17.63
CA LEU A 58 25.24 -33.25 -16.44
C LEU A 58 24.20 -33.93 -15.54
N ARG A 59 24.56 -34.27 -14.30
CA ARG A 59 23.67 -34.88 -13.32
C ARG A 59 23.56 -33.99 -12.10
N LEU A 60 22.36 -33.91 -11.51
CA LEU A 60 22.14 -33.26 -10.22
C LEU A 60 23.08 -33.88 -9.18
N HIS A 61 23.74 -33.03 -8.41
CA HIS A 61 24.57 -33.46 -7.29
C HIS A 61 23.72 -34.33 -6.34
N GLY A 62 24.31 -35.37 -5.74
CA GLY A 62 23.59 -36.41 -4.99
C GLY A 62 22.58 -35.88 -3.96
N ARG A 63 22.95 -34.80 -3.26
CA ARG A 63 22.10 -34.10 -2.28
C ARG A 63 20.82 -33.50 -2.89
N TRP A 64 20.90 -32.96 -4.12
CA TRP A 64 19.72 -32.47 -4.84
C TRP A 64 18.86 -33.62 -5.35
N MET A 65 19.45 -34.76 -5.73
CA MET A 65 18.68 -35.96 -6.06
C MET A 65 17.89 -36.46 -4.86
N GLU A 66 18.52 -36.58 -3.69
CA GLU A 66 17.84 -36.96 -2.43
C GLU A 66 16.69 -36.01 -2.10
N LEU A 67 16.93 -34.69 -2.10
CA LEU A 67 15.88 -33.70 -1.86
C LEU A 67 14.74 -33.77 -2.88
N SER A 68 15.06 -34.05 -4.14
CA SER A 68 14.04 -34.21 -5.18
C SER A 68 13.19 -35.47 -5.00
N THR A 69 13.75 -36.56 -4.45
CA THR A 69 13.01 -37.78 -4.11
C THR A 69 12.15 -37.60 -2.86
N GLN A 70 12.64 -36.84 -1.87
CA GLN A 70 11.89 -36.50 -0.65
C GLN A 70 10.75 -35.51 -0.93
N ALA A 71 10.96 -34.54 -1.83
CA ALA A 71 9.92 -33.60 -2.27
C ALA A 71 8.86 -34.28 -3.15
N GLY A 72 9.24 -35.28 -3.96
CA GLY A 72 8.31 -36.01 -4.82
C GLY A 72 7.32 -36.94 -4.10
N ALA A 73 7.57 -37.28 -2.82
CA ALA A 73 6.76 -38.25 -2.08
C ALA A 73 5.47 -37.69 -1.45
N GLU A 74 5.29 -36.37 -1.35
CA GLU A 74 4.08 -35.75 -0.77
C GLU A 74 3.78 -34.37 -1.41
N VAL A 75 3.50 -34.33 -2.72
CA VAL A 75 2.88 -33.12 -3.32
C VAL A 75 1.37 -33.33 -3.41
N ALA A 76 0.69 -33.22 -2.26
CA ALA A 76 -0.76 -33.18 -2.17
C ALA A 76 -1.22 -31.96 -1.36
N VAL A 77 -1.48 -30.86 -2.07
CA VAL A 77 -2.50 -29.82 -1.82
C VAL A 77 -2.48 -29.03 -0.48
N LYS A 78 -1.84 -29.49 0.60
CA LYS A 78 -1.91 -28.88 1.94
C LYS A 78 -0.98 -27.68 2.14
N ASP A 79 0.26 -27.72 1.65
CA ASP A 79 1.23 -26.62 1.83
C ASP A 79 0.91 -25.35 1.01
N ARG A 80 0.07 -25.47 -0.04
CA ARG A 80 -0.44 -24.33 -0.83
C ARG A 80 -1.18 -23.28 0.01
N THR A 81 -1.76 -23.66 1.15
CA THR A 81 -2.47 -22.72 2.03
C THR A 81 -1.60 -22.16 3.16
N ALA A 82 -0.49 -22.81 3.49
CA ALA A 82 0.37 -22.43 4.61
C ALA A 82 1.36 -21.32 4.24
N SER A 83 2.01 -21.39 3.08
CA SER A 83 2.92 -20.34 2.59
C SER A 83 2.20 -19.03 2.25
N LEU A 84 1.00 -19.11 1.66
CA LEU A 84 0.09 -17.97 1.44
C LEU A 84 -0.45 -17.36 2.75
N LYS A 85 -0.60 -18.16 3.81
CA LYS A 85 -0.96 -17.67 5.16
C LYS A 85 0.23 -17.01 5.89
N LEU A 86 1.44 -17.56 5.75
CA LEU A 86 2.66 -17.02 6.34
C LEU A 86 3.06 -15.67 5.69
N ARG A 87 2.91 -15.57 4.35
CA ARG A 87 3.07 -14.32 3.59
C ARG A 87 2.08 -13.23 4.02
N LYS A 88 0.84 -13.60 4.39
CA LYS A 88 -0.12 -12.69 5.03
C LYS A 88 0.40 -12.25 6.39
N THR A 89 0.87 -13.15 7.24
CA THR A 89 1.26 -12.80 8.63
C THR A 89 2.53 -11.95 8.72
N PHE A 90 3.55 -12.21 7.89
CA PHE A 90 4.81 -11.45 7.92
C PHE A 90 4.69 -10.07 7.26
N SER A 91 3.98 -9.97 6.12
CA SER A 91 3.66 -8.68 5.50
C SER A 91 2.69 -7.88 6.37
N GLU A 92 1.70 -8.53 7.01
CA GLU A 92 0.79 -7.92 7.98
C GLU A 92 1.52 -7.37 9.21
N ASN A 93 2.63 -7.96 9.68
CA ASN A 93 3.33 -7.45 10.86
C ASN A 93 4.19 -6.22 10.55
N ASN A 94 4.94 -6.23 9.45
CA ASN A 94 5.76 -5.07 9.07
C ASN A 94 4.89 -3.88 8.62
N THR A 95 3.77 -4.14 7.93
CA THR A 95 2.78 -3.09 7.64
C THR A 95 1.90 -2.75 8.83
N ARG A 96 1.65 -3.63 9.81
CA ARG A 96 0.97 -3.27 11.08
C ARG A 96 1.76 -2.23 11.85
N ASP A 97 3.09 -2.34 11.91
CA ASP A 97 3.91 -1.40 12.68
C ASP A 97 4.01 -0.03 11.98
N ASP A 98 4.15 -0.01 10.65
CA ASP A 98 4.08 1.23 9.85
C ASP A 98 2.66 1.84 9.80
N LEU A 99 1.61 1.01 9.77
CA LEU A 99 0.22 1.46 9.76
C LEU A 99 -0.25 1.88 11.15
N ASN A 100 0.22 1.27 12.24
CA ASN A 100 -0.03 1.72 13.62
C ASN A 100 0.67 3.06 13.91
N ALA A 101 1.81 3.33 13.26
CA ALA A 101 2.45 4.64 13.28
C ALA A 101 1.62 5.70 12.53
N LEU A 102 0.93 5.32 11.45
CA LEU A 102 0.09 6.21 10.64
C LEU A 102 -1.36 6.39 11.18
N LEU A 103 -1.94 5.38 11.85
CA LEU A 103 -3.31 5.36 12.39
C LEU A 103 -3.52 6.25 13.63
N ARG A 104 -2.47 6.85 14.19
CA ARG A 104 -2.57 7.76 15.35
C ARG A 104 -2.93 9.20 14.98
N LYS A 105 -3.23 9.48 13.71
CA LYS A 105 -3.31 10.84 13.19
C LYS A 105 -4.76 11.34 13.00
N GLY A 106 -5.41 11.69 14.11
CA GLY A 106 -6.54 12.65 14.17
C GLY A 106 -7.72 12.19 15.06
N ARG A 107 -8.32 12.98 15.97
CA ARG A 107 -8.19 14.38 16.39
C ARG A 107 -7.99 14.45 17.90
N SER A 108 -6.74 14.39 18.30
CA SER A 108 -6.26 15.11 19.47
C SER A 108 -4.97 15.79 19.00
N ILE A 109 -4.64 16.98 19.51
CA ILE A 109 -3.35 17.64 19.22
C ILE A 109 -2.25 16.57 19.30
N GLN A 110 -1.61 16.27 18.17
CA GLN A 110 -0.70 15.14 18.09
C GLN A 110 0.43 15.33 19.08
N VAL A 111 0.74 14.27 19.81
CA VAL A 111 1.88 14.28 20.71
C VAL A 111 3.14 14.41 19.85
N PHE A 112 3.96 15.41 20.15
CA PHE A 112 5.22 15.61 19.46
C PHE A 112 6.13 14.41 19.68
N HIS A 113 6.66 13.86 18.59
CA HIS A 113 7.70 12.85 18.68
C HIS A 113 8.97 13.53 19.20
N PRO A 114 9.66 12.98 20.21
CA PRO A 114 10.86 13.59 20.79
C PRO A 114 11.97 13.82 19.74
N GLN A 115 12.09 12.91 18.76
CA GLN A 115 13.07 13.01 17.66
C GLN A 115 12.47 13.64 16.38
N GLY A 116 11.27 14.20 16.45
CA GLY A 116 10.65 14.85 15.29
C GLY A 116 11.33 16.17 14.95
N LEU A 117 11.45 16.49 13.66
CA LEU A 117 12.09 17.73 13.16
C LEU A 117 11.50 19.00 13.80
N LEU A 118 10.19 19.05 14.01
CA LEU A 118 9.53 20.19 14.66
C LEU A 118 9.98 20.37 16.12
N LYS A 119 10.10 19.28 16.89
CA LYS A 119 10.56 19.35 18.29
C LYS A 119 12.03 19.71 18.37
N LEU A 120 12.84 19.15 17.47
CA LEU A 120 14.26 19.49 17.36
C LEU A 120 14.47 20.98 17.05
N CYS A 121 13.75 21.52 16.07
CA CYS A 121 13.80 22.96 15.77
C CYS A 121 13.35 23.82 16.95
N TRP A 122 12.27 23.41 17.64
CA TRP A 122 11.79 24.09 18.85
C TRP A 122 12.85 24.15 19.95
N ASP A 123 13.54 23.03 20.19
CA ASP A 123 14.58 22.94 21.21
C ASP A 123 15.85 23.71 20.83
N ILE A 124 16.19 23.79 19.54
CA ILE A 124 17.27 24.66 19.04
C ILE A 124 16.93 26.14 19.26
N VAL A 125 15.70 26.56 18.99
CA VAL A 125 15.25 27.93 19.28
C VAL A 125 15.33 28.20 20.78
N GLY A 126 14.90 27.26 21.63
CA GLY A 126 15.03 27.36 23.08
C GLY A 126 16.49 27.47 23.53
N LEU A 127 17.39 26.70 22.93
CA LEU A 127 18.84 26.78 23.19
C LEU A 127 19.41 28.16 22.82
N CYS A 128 19.04 28.69 21.64
CA CYS A 128 19.46 30.03 21.21
C CYS A 128 18.97 31.12 22.18
N LEU A 129 17.73 31.00 22.69
CA LEU A 129 17.19 31.94 23.68
C LEU A 129 17.91 31.83 25.04
N LEU A 130 18.24 30.62 25.50
CA LEU A 130 19.05 30.43 26.71
C LEU A 130 20.44 31.06 26.57
N LEU A 131 21.07 30.90 25.41
CA LEU A 131 22.38 31.50 25.13
C LEU A 131 22.28 33.03 25.07
N ASN A 132 21.23 33.54 24.45
CA ASN A 132 20.92 34.97 24.41
C ASN A 132 20.72 35.53 25.84
N ASP A 133 19.96 34.86 26.70
CA ASP A 133 19.81 35.26 28.11
C ASP A 133 21.16 35.25 28.86
N ALA A 134 21.99 34.23 28.64
CA ALA A 134 23.33 34.12 29.23
C ALA A 134 24.28 35.25 28.80
N ILE A 135 24.12 35.81 27.60
CA ILE A 135 24.97 36.89 27.06
C ILE A 135 24.41 38.27 27.41
N THR A 136 23.09 38.41 27.51
CA THR A 136 22.44 39.74 27.61
C THR A 136 22.13 40.16 29.04
N ILE A 137 21.83 39.21 29.92
CA ILE A 137 21.49 39.49 31.32
C ILE A 137 22.69 40.06 32.10
N PRO A 138 23.91 39.48 32.07
CA PRO A 138 25.03 39.99 32.86
C PRO A 138 25.45 41.43 32.50
N PRO A 139 25.58 41.83 31.21
CA PRO A 139 25.83 43.22 30.85
C PRO A 139 24.71 44.17 31.27
N SER A 140 23.45 43.73 31.17
CA SER A 140 22.31 44.57 31.59
C SER A 140 22.33 44.88 33.09
N LEU A 141 22.91 43.99 33.90
CA LEU A 141 23.08 44.18 35.34
C LEU A 141 24.32 45.02 35.67
N ALA A 142 25.42 44.79 34.97
CA ALA A 142 26.69 45.48 35.21
C ALA A 142 26.65 46.96 34.81
N TRP A 143 26.01 47.29 33.68
CA TRP A 143 25.85 48.66 33.18
C TRP A 143 24.47 49.28 33.47
N ASP A 144 23.67 48.65 34.33
CA ASP A 144 22.30 49.07 34.72
C ASP A 144 21.39 49.43 33.53
N VAL A 145 21.50 48.68 32.43
CA VAL A 145 20.67 48.87 31.23
C VAL A 145 19.30 48.27 31.51
N THR A 146 18.34 49.14 31.84
CA THR A 146 16.95 48.76 32.10
C THR A 146 16.09 48.87 30.84
N MET A 147 14.92 48.21 30.86
CA MET A 147 13.93 48.28 29.76
C MET A 147 13.39 49.69 29.52
N SER A 148 13.39 50.52 30.56
CA SER A 148 12.99 51.93 30.49
C SER A 148 14.10 52.84 29.95
N SER A 149 15.31 52.33 29.72
CA SER A 149 16.38 53.15 29.15
C SER A 149 16.12 53.41 27.66
N PRO A 150 16.17 54.66 27.18
CA PRO A 150 15.93 55.03 25.78
C PRO A 150 17.13 54.71 24.86
N THR A 151 17.95 53.72 25.23
CA THR A 151 19.15 53.31 24.48
C THR A 151 18.84 52.11 23.58
N LEU A 152 19.66 51.89 22.54
CA LEU A 152 19.58 50.69 21.69
C LEU A 152 19.72 49.38 22.50
N GLY A 153 20.47 49.42 23.61
CA GLY A 153 20.58 48.28 24.54
C GLY A 153 19.27 48.03 25.30
N GLY A 154 18.60 49.09 25.76
CA GLY A 154 17.32 49.00 26.45
C GLY A 154 16.20 48.43 25.57
N THR A 155 16.12 48.86 24.31
CA THR A 155 15.14 48.32 23.35
C THR A 155 15.40 46.84 23.06
N TYR A 156 16.66 46.45 22.87
CA TYR A 156 17.03 45.05 22.65
C TYR A 156 16.72 44.16 23.86
N VAL A 157 17.05 44.58 25.09
CA VAL A 157 16.71 43.86 26.32
C VAL A 157 15.19 43.70 26.46
N THR A 158 14.41 44.72 26.07
CA THR A 158 12.94 44.68 26.09
C THR A 158 12.40 43.65 25.09
N ILE A 159 12.88 43.67 23.84
CA ILE A 159 12.48 42.71 22.80
C ILE A 159 12.87 41.28 23.21
N SER A 160 14.11 41.08 23.64
CA SER A 160 14.65 39.81 24.13
C SER A 160 13.79 39.22 25.26
N PHE A 161 13.40 40.06 26.22
CA PHE A 161 12.55 39.68 27.33
C PHE A 161 11.18 39.17 26.88
N TRP A 162 10.49 39.91 26.00
CA TRP A 162 9.14 39.54 25.56
C TRP A 162 9.15 38.28 24.70
N ILE A 163 10.15 38.12 23.82
CA ILE A 163 10.35 36.89 23.05
C ILE A 163 10.56 35.70 24.00
N SER A 164 11.43 35.85 24.99
CA SER A 164 11.69 34.79 25.97
C SER A 164 10.47 34.47 26.82
N LEU A 165 9.72 35.47 27.28
CA LEU A 165 8.48 35.27 28.05
C LEU A 165 7.47 34.45 27.26
N VAL A 166 7.19 34.85 26.00
CA VAL A 166 6.25 34.14 25.13
C VAL A 166 6.73 32.72 24.86
N PHE A 167 8.02 32.56 24.53
CA PHE A 167 8.58 31.25 24.22
C PHE A 167 8.48 30.28 25.40
N TRP A 168 8.91 30.68 26.61
CA TRP A 168 8.87 29.81 27.78
C TRP A 168 7.44 29.51 28.25
N SER A 169 6.50 30.44 28.07
CA SER A 169 5.07 30.19 28.32
C SER A 169 4.48 29.15 27.36
N VAL A 170 4.98 29.08 26.11
CA VAL A 170 4.56 28.07 25.12
C VAL A 170 5.36 26.76 25.24
N ASP A 171 6.59 26.80 25.76
CA ASP A 171 7.42 25.61 25.99
C ASP A 171 6.76 24.63 26.98
N LEU A 172 6.07 25.15 28.00
CA LEU A 172 5.35 24.33 28.99
C LEU A 172 4.27 23.42 28.36
N PRO A 173 3.28 23.93 27.58
CA PRO A 173 2.30 23.09 26.91
C PRO A 173 2.91 22.20 25.81
N VAL A 174 3.98 22.63 25.14
CA VAL A 174 4.69 21.80 24.15
C VAL A 174 5.33 20.57 24.81
N ASN A 175 6.00 20.75 25.96
CA ASN A 175 6.61 19.65 26.71
C ASN A 175 5.55 18.71 27.32
N LEU A 176 4.41 19.23 27.79
CA LEU A 176 3.26 18.42 28.22
C LEU A 176 2.64 17.57 27.10
N ASN A 177 2.88 17.95 25.84
CA ASN A 177 2.44 17.24 24.65
C ASN A 177 3.60 16.58 23.89
N THR A 178 4.75 16.33 24.51
CA THR A 178 5.88 15.58 23.90
C THR A 178 5.97 14.17 24.47
N ALA A 179 6.15 13.16 23.61
CA ALA A 179 6.22 11.75 24.03
C ALA A 179 7.55 11.43 24.72
N VAL A 180 7.54 10.46 25.63
CA VAL A 180 8.72 10.06 26.45
C VAL A 180 9.00 8.57 26.28
N TYR A 181 10.28 8.20 26.19
CA TYR A 181 10.71 6.80 26.20
C TYR A 181 10.75 6.26 27.64
N ILE A 182 10.00 5.20 27.90
CA ILE A 182 10.04 4.48 29.18
C ILE A 182 10.38 3.01 28.89
N LYS A 183 11.56 2.56 29.34
CA LYS A 183 12.07 1.18 29.13
C LYS A 183 12.04 0.74 27.65
N GLY A 184 12.51 1.60 26.74
CA GLY A 184 12.56 1.32 25.30
C GLY A 184 11.22 1.43 24.55
N THR A 185 10.11 1.67 25.24
CA THR A 185 8.80 1.89 24.59
C THR A 185 8.45 3.37 24.55
N LEU A 186 8.08 3.88 23.37
CA LEU A 186 7.60 5.26 23.22
C LEU A 186 6.19 5.39 23.81
N GLN A 187 6.07 6.09 24.93
CA GLN A 187 4.79 6.33 25.57
C GLN A 187 4.17 7.64 25.05
N SER A 188 3.11 7.50 24.26
CA SER A 188 2.35 8.63 23.69
C SER A 188 1.08 8.97 24.49
N GLY A 189 0.82 8.29 25.61
CA GLY A 189 -0.38 8.53 26.42
C GLY A 189 -0.25 9.79 27.27
N ARG A 190 -1.10 10.80 27.04
CA ARG A 190 -1.04 12.11 27.73
C ARG A 190 -1.07 12.04 29.26
N ARG A 191 -1.85 11.12 29.85
CA ARG A 191 -1.90 10.94 31.31
C ARG A 191 -0.54 10.49 31.88
N LYS A 192 0.16 9.60 31.17
CA LYS A 192 1.49 9.13 31.57
C LYS A 192 2.54 10.22 31.37
N ILE A 193 2.47 10.96 30.26
CA ILE A 193 3.34 12.11 29.99
C ILE A 193 3.18 13.16 31.09
N LEU A 194 1.95 13.56 31.41
CA LEU A 194 1.64 14.54 32.44
C LEU A 194 2.17 14.11 33.81
N TRP A 195 1.92 12.87 34.23
CA TRP A 195 2.37 12.37 35.54
C TRP A 195 3.89 12.29 35.66
N PHE A 196 4.56 11.84 34.58
CA PHE A 196 6.02 11.83 34.52
C PHE A 196 6.60 13.24 34.55
N TYR A 197 5.99 14.19 33.84
CA TYR A 197 6.44 15.59 33.80
C TYR A 197 6.24 16.32 35.13
N LEU A 198 5.08 16.09 35.78
CA LEU A 198 4.73 16.60 37.10
C LEU A 198 5.77 16.24 38.16
N THR A 199 6.28 15.00 38.11
CA THR A 199 7.23 14.47 39.11
C THR A 199 8.66 14.92 38.86
N SER A 200 8.98 15.44 37.66
CA SER A 200 10.36 15.71 37.23
C SER A 200 10.68 17.20 37.06
N TRP A 201 10.05 17.89 36.10
CA TRP A 201 10.46 19.23 35.66
C TRP A 201 9.36 20.29 35.71
N MET A 202 8.08 19.90 35.80
CA MET A 202 6.97 20.85 35.69
C MET A 202 6.97 21.92 36.78
N LEU A 203 7.24 21.54 38.04
CA LEU A 203 7.27 22.48 39.16
C LEU A 203 8.35 23.55 38.98
N PHE A 204 9.53 23.14 38.53
CA PHE A 204 10.66 24.03 38.25
C PHE A 204 10.32 25.04 37.15
N ASP A 205 9.70 24.59 36.06
CA ASP A 205 9.29 25.45 34.94
C ASP A 205 8.21 26.46 35.34
N LEU A 206 7.21 26.00 36.11
CA LEU A 206 6.10 26.83 36.56
C LEU A 206 6.59 27.96 37.49
N VAL A 207 7.51 27.66 38.41
CA VAL A 207 8.10 28.67 39.32
C VAL A 207 8.88 29.73 38.54
N LEU A 208 9.70 29.32 37.56
CA LEU A 208 10.49 30.25 36.75
C LEU A 208 9.62 31.13 35.85
N ILE A 209 8.58 30.58 35.25
CA ILE A 209 7.59 31.37 34.50
C ILE A 209 6.86 32.32 35.45
N GLY A 210 6.51 31.86 36.65
CA GLY A 210 5.90 32.69 37.70
C GLY A 210 6.75 33.91 38.08
N PHE A 211 8.08 33.76 38.20
CA PHE A 211 8.98 34.89 38.43
C PHE A 211 8.98 35.91 37.29
N ASP A 212 8.89 35.46 36.03
CA ASP A 212 8.85 36.35 34.88
C ASP A 212 7.55 37.16 34.82
N TYR A 213 6.40 36.53 35.05
CA TYR A 213 5.13 37.25 35.13
C TYR A 213 5.07 38.19 36.34
N SER A 214 5.63 37.76 37.48
CA SER A 214 5.77 38.63 38.66
C SER A 214 6.59 39.87 38.33
N PHE A 215 7.71 39.71 37.62
CA PHE A 215 8.52 40.84 37.16
C PHE A 215 7.72 41.79 36.25
N VAL A 216 6.90 41.29 35.32
CA VAL A 216 6.02 42.15 34.50
C VAL A 216 5.05 42.93 35.39
N SER A 217 4.33 42.25 36.29
CA SER A 217 3.37 42.88 37.20
C SER A 217 4.01 43.95 38.10
N PHE A 218 5.23 43.72 38.59
CA PHE A 218 5.96 44.70 39.40
C PHE A 218 6.41 45.93 38.62
N ASN A 219 6.72 45.83 37.33
CA ASN A 219 7.11 46.99 36.51
C ASN A 219 5.91 47.82 36.02
N LEU A 220 4.69 47.27 36.08
CA LEU A 220 3.43 47.98 35.73
C LEU A 220 2.80 48.74 36.92
N GLY A 221 3.24 48.48 38.16
CA GLY A 221 2.70 49.11 39.38
C GLY A 221 3.56 50.25 39.91
N ASP A 222 2.96 51.41 40.19
CA ASP A 222 3.60 52.66 40.63
C ASP A 222 4.07 52.67 42.11
N THR A 223 4.77 51.63 42.59
CA THR A 223 5.17 51.55 44.02
C THR A 223 6.67 51.39 44.28
N ASN A 224 7.21 52.39 45.02
CA ASN A 224 8.41 52.47 45.87
C ASN A 224 9.79 51.94 45.39
N LEU A 225 10.82 52.76 45.64
CA LEU A 225 12.26 52.58 45.35
C LEU A 225 12.92 51.29 45.89
N ALA A 226 12.36 50.63 46.91
CA ALA A 226 12.85 49.32 47.38
C ALA A 226 12.54 48.18 46.38
N VAL A 227 11.50 48.35 45.55
CA VAL A 227 11.03 47.37 44.55
C VAL A 227 11.93 47.34 43.32
N LEU A 228 12.57 48.45 42.94
CA LEU A 228 13.54 48.51 41.82
C LEU A 228 14.78 47.63 42.04
N ARG A 229 15.24 47.47 43.29
CA ARG A 229 16.33 46.53 43.63
C ARG A 229 15.88 45.07 43.50
N SER A 230 14.63 44.76 43.82
CA SER A 230 14.06 43.41 43.69
C SER A 230 13.89 42.98 42.23
N GLY A 231 13.62 43.92 41.31
CA GLY A 231 13.54 43.65 39.87
C GLY A 231 14.85 43.14 39.26
N ARG A 232 16.01 43.55 39.79
CA ARG A 232 17.33 43.04 39.33
C ARG A 232 17.54 41.57 39.70
N ILE A 233 17.14 41.18 40.91
CA ILE A 233 17.26 39.81 41.41
C ILE A 233 16.37 38.86 40.59
N LEU A 234 15.14 39.26 40.25
CA LEU A 234 14.24 38.47 39.42
C LEU A 234 14.80 38.19 38.01
N ARG A 235 15.60 39.11 37.44
CA ARG A 235 16.29 38.86 36.16
C ARG A 235 17.41 37.83 36.29
N VAL A 236 18.16 37.84 37.39
CA VAL A 236 19.23 36.86 37.65
C VAL A 236 18.66 35.45 37.77
N LEU A 237 17.47 35.28 38.36
CA LEU A 237 16.82 33.97 38.49
C LEU A 237 16.57 33.28 37.13
N ARG A 238 16.53 34.02 36.02
CA ARG A 238 16.42 33.44 34.67
C ARG A 238 17.64 32.63 34.27
N LEU A 239 18.83 32.98 34.78
CA LEU A 239 20.06 32.23 34.51
C LEU A 239 19.98 30.79 35.09
N ILE A 240 19.09 30.53 36.07
CA ILE A 240 18.82 29.18 36.58
C ILE A 240 18.28 28.27 35.45
N ARG A 241 17.64 28.83 34.41
CA ARG A 241 17.19 28.05 33.23
C ARG A 241 18.34 27.39 32.46
N LEU A 242 19.59 27.83 32.64
CA LEU A 242 20.76 27.20 32.01
C LEU A 242 20.96 25.74 32.45
N ILE A 243 20.36 25.30 33.56
CA ILE A 243 20.28 23.89 33.94
C ILE A 243 19.61 23.04 32.83
N LYS A 244 18.67 23.62 32.06
CA LYS A 244 18.02 22.96 30.92
C LYS A 244 18.98 22.62 29.78
N LEU A 245 20.18 23.22 29.73
CA LEU A 245 21.24 22.84 28.77
C LEU A 245 21.70 21.40 28.97
N SER A 246 21.41 20.76 30.10
CA SER A 246 21.62 19.33 30.30
C SER A 246 20.87 18.46 29.27
N LYS A 247 19.70 18.92 28.79
CA LYS A 247 18.92 18.26 27.72
C LYS A 247 19.66 18.25 26.37
N LEU A 248 20.61 19.16 26.17
CA LEU A 248 21.44 19.17 24.96
C LEU A 248 22.35 17.93 24.92
N ASN A 249 22.86 17.48 26.07
CA ASN A 249 23.75 16.30 26.11
C ASN A 249 23.03 15.05 25.65
N THR A 250 21.80 14.83 26.12
CA THR A 250 20.97 13.68 25.71
C THR A 250 20.64 13.73 24.22
N MET A 251 20.36 14.92 23.69
CA MET A 251 20.12 15.10 22.25
C MET A 251 21.36 14.80 21.40
N ILE A 252 22.54 15.20 21.87
CA ILE A 252 23.81 14.95 21.18
C ILE A 252 24.17 13.46 21.23
N GLU A 253 24.04 12.82 22.39
CA GLU A 253 24.30 11.39 22.57
C GLU A 253 23.38 10.54 21.68
N GLU A 254 22.08 10.84 21.69
CA GLU A 254 21.10 10.12 20.85
C GLU A 254 21.28 10.38 19.35
N SER A 255 21.54 11.63 18.95
CA SER A 255 21.72 11.98 17.53
C SER A 255 23.02 11.43 16.96
N ALA A 256 24.09 11.38 17.75
CA ALA A 256 25.35 10.81 17.31
C ALA A 256 25.34 9.28 17.28
N ALA A 257 24.61 8.65 18.20
CA ALA A 257 24.31 7.21 18.13
C ALA A 257 23.52 6.88 16.85
N ALA A 258 22.50 7.67 16.51
CA ALA A 258 21.72 7.50 15.28
C ALA A 258 22.54 7.71 13.99
N ALA A 259 23.55 8.59 14.03
CA ALA A 259 24.39 8.89 12.87
C ALA A 259 25.59 7.94 12.70
N GLY A 260 25.87 7.06 13.67
CA GLY A 260 27.04 6.17 13.66
C GLY A 260 28.39 6.91 13.57
N ARG A 261 28.39 8.23 13.81
CA ARG A 261 29.53 9.12 13.63
C ARG A 261 30.03 9.60 14.98
N GLN A 262 30.75 8.73 15.68
CA GLN A 262 31.32 9.03 17.00
C GLN A 262 32.15 10.32 17.01
N TRP A 263 32.86 10.66 15.92
CA TRP A 263 33.60 11.92 15.80
C TRP A 263 32.72 13.18 15.97
N VAL A 264 31.42 13.12 15.64
CA VAL A 264 30.47 14.22 15.84
C VAL A 264 30.24 14.46 17.34
N THR A 265 30.16 13.41 18.17
CA THR A 265 30.09 13.59 19.64
C THR A 265 31.29 14.36 20.16
N MET A 266 32.47 14.08 19.62
CA MET A 266 33.73 14.69 20.05
C MET A 266 33.79 16.15 19.65
N VAL A 267 33.43 16.47 18.39
CA VAL A 267 33.35 17.87 17.93
C VAL A 267 32.37 18.66 18.76
N VAL A 268 31.18 18.11 19.03
CA VAL A 268 30.17 18.82 19.83
C VAL A 268 30.63 18.98 21.29
N ALA A 269 31.29 17.98 21.88
CA ALA A 269 31.86 18.09 23.22
C ALA A 269 32.91 19.22 23.29
N ILE A 270 33.81 19.31 22.30
CA ILE A 270 34.82 20.37 22.21
C ILE A 270 34.13 21.74 22.04
N THR A 271 33.20 21.87 21.08
CA THR A 271 32.45 23.12 20.85
C THR A 271 31.70 23.57 22.11
N LYS A 272 31.05 22.64 22.82
CA LYS A 272 30.37 22.93 24.09
C LYS A 272 31.33 23.46 25.14
N THR A 273 32.49 22.81 25.32
CA THR A 273 33.50 23.31 26.27
C THR A 273 34.06 24.67 25.88
N GLY A 274 34.27 24.92 24.58
CA GLY A 274 34.71 26.20 24.04
C GLY A 274 33.71 27.34 24.31
N VAL A 275 32.43 27.12 23.98
CA VAL A 275 31.35 28.08 24.25
C VAL A 275 31.21 28.33 25.75
N GLY A 276 31.30 27.29 26.58
CA GLY A 276 31.26 27.42 28.04
C GLY A 276 32.37 28.30 28.59
N MET A 277 33.62 28.16 28.11
CA MET A 277 34.73 29.03 28.51
C MET A 277 34.48 30.49 28.14
N ILE A 278 34.01 30.76 26.92
CA ILE A 278 33.71 32.12 26.45
C ILE A 278 32.62 32.75 27.32
N LEU A 279 31.58 31.99 27.68
CA LEU A 279 30.51 32.46 28.58
C LEU A 279 31.02 32.75 29.99
N VAL A 280 31.88 31.89 30.55
CA VAL A 280 32.48 32.15 31.88
C VAL A 280 33.36 33.40 31.83
N ALA A 281 34.21 33.56 30.81
CA ALA A 281 35.02 34.76 30.64
C ALA A 281 34.16 36.02 30.54
N HIS A 282 33.06 35.95 29.78
CA HIS A 282 32.06 37.02 29.68
C HIS A 282 31.40 37.34 31.03
N TRP A 283 30.97 36.33 31.80
CA TRP A 283 30.35 36.54 33.11
C TRP A 283 31.32 37.13 34.12
N LEU A 284 32.56 36.63 34.17
CA LEU A 284 33.60 37.19 35.02
C LEU A 284 33.93 38.64 34.63
N THR A 285 33.90 38.95 33.32
CA THR A 285 34.08 40.31 32.80
C THR A 285 32.98 41.25 33.31
N CYS A 286 31.71 40.85 33.16
CA CYS A 286 30.58 41.63 33.64
C CYS A 286 30.58 41.75 35.17
N PHE A 287 30.95 40.68 35.87
CA PHE A 287 31.05 40.65 37.32
C PHE A 287 32.15 41.60 37.83
N TRP A 288 33.32 41.62 37.19
CA TRP A 288 34.42 42.54 37.52
C TRP A 288 34.05 44.03 37.36
N TYR A 289 33.29 44.35 36.31
CA TYR A 289 32.75 45.70 36.16
C TYR A 289 31.69 46.00 37.22
N TRP A 290 30.78 45.06 37.47
CA TRP A 290 29.75 45.19 38.50
C TRP A 290 30.32 45.42 39.90
N THR A 291 31.44 44.77 40.25
CA THR A 291 32.11 44.95 41.56
C THR A 291 32.68 46.34 41.72
N GLY A 292 33.26 46.91 40.66
CA GLY A 292 33.77 48.29 40.68
C GLY A 292 32.66 49.34 40.89
N VAL A 293 31.45 49.07 40.41
CA VAL A 293 30.31 50.01 40.51
C VAL A 293 29.49 49.85 41.79
N PHE A 294 29.23 48.62 42.23
CA PHE A 294 28.20 48.33 43.24
C PHE A 294 28.72 47.75 44.57
N LEU A 295 29.91 47.15 44.60
CA LEU A 295 30.44 46.51 45.80
C LEU A 295 31.14 47.53 46.71
N VAL A 296 31.95 48.39 46.11
CA VAL A 296 32.78 49.37 46.81
C VAL A 296 31.95 50.60 47.18
N PRO A 297 31.90 51.03 48.47
CA PRO A 297 31.23 52.26 48.87
C PRO A 297 31.82 53.49 48.15
N ALA A 298 30.97 54.47 47.82
CA ALA A 298 31.35 55.68 47.07
C ALA A 298 32.48 56.52 47.71
N SER A 299 32.87 56.23 48.95
CA SER A 299 33.92 56.91 49.72
C SER A 299 35.34 56.32 49.53
N THR A 300 35.47 55.17 48.87
CA THR A 300 36.77 54.49 48.63
C THR A 300 37.04 54.41 47.12
N PRO A 301 38.28 54.70 46.67
CA PRO A 301 38.62 54.61 45.25
C PRO A 301 38.44 53.18 44.75
N ASN A 302 37.79 53.04 43.59
CA ASN A 302 37.60 51.77 42.90
C ASN A 302 38.53 51.69 41.67
N TRP A 303 38.66 50.50 41.09
CA TRP A 303 39.51 50.31 39.91
C TRP A 303 39.07 51.15 38.70
N ILE A 304 37.77 51.46 38.58
CA ILE A 304 37.21 52.24 37.46
C ILE A 304 37.72 53.69 37.51
N GLN A 305 37.68 54.31 38.69
CA GLN A 305 38.12 55.68 38.96
C GLN A 305 39.65 55.79 38.87
N GLU A 306 40.39 54.85 39.48
CA GLU A 306 41.86 54.86 39.48
C GLU A 306 42.43 54.78 38.06
N ASN A 307 41.79 54.00 37.18
CA ASN A 307 42.24 53.82 35.79
C ASN A 307 41.54 54.76 34.80
N ARG A 308 40.77 55.75 35.28
CA ARG A 308 39.96 56.68 34.46
C ARG A 308 39.09 55.99 33.39
N ALA A 309 38.59 54.79 33.73
CA ALA A 309 37.73 54.02 32.83
C ALA A 309 36.29 54.56 32.78
N GLU A 310 35.93 55.50 33.65
CA GLU A 310 34.63 56.20 33.61
C GLU A 310 34.47 57.15 32.42
N ASP A 311 35.57 57.69 31.90
CA ASP A 311 35.57 58.69 30.81
C ASP A 311 35.36 58.08 29.41
N VAL A 312 35.36 56.75 29.30
CA VAL A 312 35.28 56.01 28.02
C VAL A 312 33.93 55.33 27.84
N ALA A 313 33.53 55.12 26.58
CA ALA A 313 32.25 54.50 26.24
C ALA A 313 32.10 53.07 26.81
N GLY A 314 30.87 52.65 27.13
CA GLY A 314 30.61 51.37 27.82
C GLY A 314 31.15 50.11 27.14
N TRP A 315 31.22 50.08 25.80
CA TRP A 315 31.83 48.96 25.08
C TRP A 315 33.36 48.90 25.27
N ILE A 316 34.02 50.04 25.46
CA ILE A 316 35.46 50.14 25.77
C ILE A 316 35.71 49.68 27.21
N GLN A 317 34.83 50.04 28.15
CA GLN A 317 34.87 49.54 29.54
C GLN A 317 34.75 48.02 29.60
N TYR A 318 33.86 47.43 28.79
CA TYR A 318 33.75 45.98 28.65
C TYR A 318 35.04 45.36 28.10
N LEU A 319 35.66 45.96 27.08
CA LEU A 319 36.92 45.45 26.51
C LEU A 319 38.10 45.53 27.49
N HIS A 320 38.21 46.60 28.29
CA HIS A 320 39.21 46.68 29.36
C HIS A 320 39.00 45.57 30.40
N SER A 321 37.76 45.37 30.82
CA SER A 321 37.38 44.31 31.76
C SER A 321 37.58 42.91 31.17
N LEU A 322 37.36 42.71 29.87
CA LEU A 322 37.57 41.42 29.21
C LEU A 322 39.06 41.10 29.06
N ARG A 323 39.84 42.10 28.64
CA ARG A 323 41.30 42.00 28.56
C ARG A 323 41.88 41.64 29.93
N TRP A 324 41.34 42.19 31.02
CA TRP A 324 41.71 41.81 32.39
C TRP A 324 41.55 40.31 32.63
N ILE A 325 40.34 39.79 32.41
CA ILE A 325 40.01 38.39 32.68
C ILE A 325 40.83 37.42 31.80
N LEU A 326 41.08 37.78 30.54
CA LEU A 326 41.82 36.92 29.60
C LEU A 326 43.34 36.90 29.83
N ASN A 327 43.91 37.92 30.49
CA ASN A 327 45.37 38.09 30.60
C ASN A 327 45.97 37.44 31.87
N ALA A 328 45.20 36.66 32.64
CA ALA A 328 45.74 35.85 33.73
C ALA A 328 46.72 34.80 33.16
N PRO A 329 47.99 34.68 33.61
CA PRO A 329 48.60 35.19 34.84
C PRO A 329 49.63 36.33 34.63
N SER A 330 49.56 37.10 33.54
CA SER A 330 50.47 38.23 33.28
C SER A 330 50.32 39.33 34.35
N PRO A 331 51.40 40.03 34.76
CA PRO A 331 51.29 41.17 35.66
C PRO A 331 50.35 42.21 35.04
N PRO A 332 49.34 42.65 35.79
CA PRO A 332 48.34 43.55 35.25
C PRO A 332 48.78 45.02 35.22
N GLU A 333 48.37 45.79 34.19
CA GLU A 333 48.50 47.27 34.13
C GLU A 333 47.40 47.98 34.95
N ILE A 334 46.28 47.31 35.22
CA ILE A 334 45.14 47.82 35.99
C ILE A 334 45.25 47.22 37.40
N HIS A 335 45.07 47.97 38.48
CA HIS A 335 45.21 47.41 39.84
C HIS A 335 43.91 47.54 40.65
N PRO A 336 43.55 46.53 41.47
CA PRO A 336 42.48 46.69 42.45
C PRO A 336 42.88 47.76 43.49
N ALA A 337 42.02 48.75 43.67
CA ALA A 337 42.26 49.90 44.53
C ALA A 337 41.89 49.62 45.99
N SER A 338 40.93 48.71 46.23
CA SER A 338 40.42 48.39 47.57
C SER A 338 40.72 46.95 48.03
N GLY A 339 40.67 46.71 49.35
CA GLY A 339 40.83 45.37 49.93
C GLY A 339 39.74 44.38 49.51
N GLU A 340 38.52 44.88 49.27
CA GLU A 340 37.38 44.09 48.80
C GLU A 340 37.56 43.65 47.33
N GLU A 341 38.03 44.57 46.47
CA GLU A 341 38.38 44.26 45.07
C GLU A 341 39.52 43.24 45.00
N ARG A 342 40.52 43.33 45.88
CA ARG A 342 41.61 42.34 45.96
C ARG A 342 41.11 40.95 46.34
N ALA A 343 40.15 40.84 47.25
CA ALA A 343 39.57 39.55 47.62
C ALA A 343 38.80 38.92 46.43
N VAL A 344 38.04 39.73 45.69
CA VAL A 344 37.33 39.30 44.49
C VAL A 344 38.32 38.90 43.38
N ASP A 345 39.37 39.68 43.16
CA ASP A 345 40.42 39.42 42.16
C ASP A 345 41.13 38.08 42.39
N ILE A 346 41.50 37.78 43.64
CA ILE A 346 42.06 36.47 44.02
C ILE A 346 41.04 35.36 43.72
N GLY A 347 39.77 35.56 44.05
CA GLY A 347 38.70 34.62 43.75
C GLY A 347 38.53 34.35 42.25
N ILE A 348 38.49 35.40 41.43
CA ILE A 348 38.40 35.31 39.96
C ILE A 348 39.62 34.56 39.41
N SER A 349 40.82 34.87 39.90
CA SER A 349 42.06 34.20 39.48
C SER A 349 42.04 32.69 39.75
N VAL A 350 41.54 32.26 40.90
CA VAL A 350 41.35 30.84 41.23
C VAL A 350 40.33 30.19 40.28
N VAL A 351 39.20 30.85 40.02
CA VAL A 351 38.17 30.34 39.10
C VAL A 351 38.74 30.19 37.67
N THR A 352 39.44 31.21 37.16
CA THR A 352 40.06 31.19 35.83
C THR A 352 41.08 30.05 35.70
N LEU A 353 41.91 29.82 36.72
CA LEU A 353 42.86 28.69 36.74
C LEU A 353 42.14 27.34 36.64
N VAL A 354 41.07 27.14 37.41
CA VAL A 354 40.27 25.91 37.38
C VAL A 354 39.60 25.70 36.01
N VAL A 355 39.05 26.76 35.42
CA VAL A 355 38.39 26.71 34.10
C VAL A 355 39.39 26.32 33.01
N ILE A 356 40.55 26.97 32.95
CA ILE A 356 41.61 26.66 31.99
C ILE A 356 42.10 25.21 32.17
N GLY A 357 42.36 24.80 33.42
CA GLY A 357 42.76 23.42 33.72
C GLY A 357 41.73 22.38 33.30
N SER A 358 40.44 22.66 33.52
CA SER A 358 39.35 21.78 33.12
C SER A 358 39.22 21.65 31.60
N ALA A 359 39.42 22.74 30.86
CA ALA A 359 39.35 22.76 29.40
C ALA A 359 40.48 21.94 28.77
N ILE A 360 41.72 22.12 29.26
CA ILE A 360 42.87 21.33 28.82
C ILE A 360 42.63 19.84 29.07
N SER A 361 42.09 19.48 30.24
CA SER A 361 41.76 18.08 30.58
C SER A 361 40.70 17.50 29.63
N LYS A 362 39.62 18.25 29.33
CA LYS A 362 38.57 17.82 28.39
C LYS A 362 39.10 17.63 26.97
N ILE A 363 39.88 18.59 26.46
CA ILE A 363 40.51 18.49 25.14
C ILE A 363 41.43 17.25 25.09
N SER A 364 42.26 17.06 26.12
CA SER A 364 43.19 15.92 26.20
C SER A 364 42.45 14.58 26.28
N GLY A 365 41.36 14.51 27.04
CA GLY A 365 40.51 13.32 27.15
C GLY A 365 39.86 12.94 25.82
N THR A 366 39.27 13.91 25.12
CA THR A 366 38.72 13.67 23.78
C THR A 366 39.81 13.24 22.79
N MET A 367 41.00 13.85 22.83
CA MET A 367 42.10 13.42 21.96
C MET A 367 42.53 11.97 22.23
N ALA A 368 42.48 11.51 23.48
CA ALA A 368 42.76 10.12 23.85
C ALA A 368 41.68 9.15 23.33
N GLU A 369 40.40 9.50 23.47
CA GLU A 369 39.29 8.69 22.93
C GLU A 369 39.36 8.57 21.40
N LEU A 370 39.71 9.65 20.69
CA LEU A 370 39.85 9.64 19.23
C LEU A 370 40.98 8.70 18.79
N ARG A 371 42.07 8.68 19.57
CA ARG A 371 43.18 7.75 19.35
C ARG A 371 42.76 6.31 19.62
N ALA A 372 42.03 6.06 20.70
CA ALA A 372 41.52 4.74 21.04
C ALA A 372 40.56 4.19 19.97
N MET A 373 39.64 5.02 19.45
CA MET A 373 38.74 4.63 18.35
C MET A 373 39.50 4.22 17.07
N ASN A 374 40.63 4.87 16.78
CA ASN A 374 41.45 4.56 15.62
C ASN A 374 42.51 3.47 15.89
N GLU A 375 42.62 3.00 17.14
CA GLU A 375 43.68 2.11 17.57
C GLU A 375 43.55 0.73 16.92
N GLU A 376 42.35 0.15 16.85
CA GLU A 376 42.17 -1.19 16.30
C GLU A 376 42.54 -1.28 14.82
N THR A 377 42.06 -0.35 14.00
CA THR A 377 42.41 -0.27 12.57
C THR A 377 43.91 -0.02 12.39
N SER A 378 44.48 0.88 13.19
CA SER A 378 45.91 1.17 13.16
C SER A 378 46.75 -0.03 13.60
N ARG A 379 46.28 -0.81 14.58
CA ARG A 379 46.91 -2.03 15.09
C ARG A 379 46.95 -3.10 14.01
N ARG A 380 45.80 -3.44 13.41
CA ARG A 380 45.72 -4.42 12.30
C ARG A 380 46.60 -4.01 11.11
N ARG A 381 46.56 -2.71 10.74
CA ARG A 381 47.40 -2.15 9.68
C ARG A 381 48.90 -2.25 10.01
N ARG A 382 49.28 -1.98 11.27
CA ARG A 382 50.66 -2.08 11.75
C ARG A 382 51.15 -3.52 11.79
N GLU A 383 50.33 -4.47 12.24
CA GLU A 383 50.65 -5.91 12.25
C GLU A 383 51.02 -6.41 10.86
N VAL A 384 50.20 -6.09 9.84
CA VAL A 384 50.52 -6.45 8.45
C VAL A 384 51.83 -5.81 8.00
N ARG A 385 52.05 -4.52 8.32
CA ARG A 385 53.30 -3.83 7.96
C ARG A 385 54.53 -4.45 8.61
N LEU A 386 54.45 -4.82 9.90
CA LEU A 386 55.54 -5.48 10.61
C LEU A 386 55.84 -6.87 10.03
N TYR A 387 54.78 -7.62 9.68
CA TYR A 387 54.92 -8.91 9.00
C TYR A 387 55.65 -8.76 7.66
N LEU A 388 55.22 -7.84 6.80
CA LEU A 388 55.86 -7.59 5.50
C LEU A 388 57.32 -7.14 5.63
N ALA A 389 57.63 -6.31 6.64
CA ALA A 389 59.00 -5.90 6.93
C ALA A 389 59.89 -7.08 7.34
N SER A 390 59.35 -8.06 8.10
CA SER A 390 60.09 -9.27 8.50
C SER A 390 60.39 -10.22 7.34
N GLN A 391 59.56 -10.21 6.29
CA GLN A 391 59.68 -11.11 5.14
C GLN A 391 60.52 -10.53 3.99
N ALA A 392 61.15 -9.36 4.17
CA ALA A 392 62.00 -8.70 3.16
C ALA A 392 61.33 -8.55 1.77
N VAL A 393 60.04 -8.21 1.76
CA VAL A 393 59.23 -8.05 0.53
C VAL A 393 59.62 -6.78 -0.23
N SER A 394 59.53 -6.79 -1.57
CA SER A 394 59.81 -5.61 -2.40
C SER A 394 58.88 -4.42 -2.08
N TYR A 395 59.39 -3.19 -2.20
CA TYR A 395 58.63 -1.97 -1.89
C TYR A 395 57.33 -1.85 -2.72
N GLU A 396 57.34 -2.32 -3.97
CA GLU A 396 56.18 -2.33 -4.86
C GLU A 396 55.06 -3.23 -4.33
N LEU A 397 55.40 -4.47 -3.95
CA LEU A 397 54.43 -5.41 -3.39
C LEU A 397 53.92 -4.96 -2.02
N VAL A 398 54.79 -4.38 -1.18
CA VAL A 398 54.37 -3.77 0.10
C VAL A 398 53.34 -2.66 -0.13
N THR A 399 53.61 -1.74 -1.06
CA THR A 399 52.68 -0.65 -1.37
C THR A 399 51.33 -1.17 -1.87
N ARG A 400 51.37 -2.18 -2.75
CA ARG A 400 50.19 -2.84 -3.32
C ARG A 400 49.34 -3.53 -2.24
N ILE A 401 49.96 -4.36 -1.39
CA ILE A 401 49.29 -5.03 -0.26
C ILE A 401 48.71 -3.99 0.71
N MET A 402 49.49 -2.97 1.08
CA MET A 402 49.01 -1.96 2.03
C MET A 402 47.83 -1.15 1.49
N ARG A 403 47.79 -0.85 0.17
CA ARG A 403 46.62 -0.22 -0.46
C ARG A 403 45.37 -1.10 -0.41
N PHE A 404 45.52 -2.40 -0.68
CA PHE A 404 44.42 -3.36 -0.57
C PHE A 404 43.94 -3.53 0.87
N VAL A 405 44.88 -3.59 1.83
CA VAL A 405 44.57 -3.65 3.27
C VAL A 405 43.86 -2.39 3.73
N ASP A 406 44.29 -1.21 3.30
CA ASP A 406 43.64 0.06 3.61
C ASP A 406 42.19 0.06 3.07
N TYR A 407 41.99 -0.38 1.82
CA TYR A 407 40.65 -0.56 1.22
C TYR A 407 39.78 -1.58 2.00
N LYS A 408 40.35 -2.74 2.33
CA LYS A 408 39.63 -3.81 3.05
C LYS A 408 39.27 -3.39 4.47
N LEU A 409 40.18 -2.75 5.21
CA LEU A 409 39.92 -2.29 6.58
C LEU A 409 38.85 -1.20 6.64
N GLU A 410 38.84 -0.26 5.68
CA GLU A 410 37.79 0.76 5.58
C GLU A 410 36.40 0.12 5.43
N LYS A 411 36.28 -0.93 4.59
CA LYS A 411 35.01 -1.62 4.32
C LYS A 411 34.63 -2.65 5.38
N VAL A 412 35.61 -3.29 6.03
CA VAL A 412 35.39 -4.30 7.07
C VAL A 412 35.08 -3.67 8.43
N SER A 413 35.65 -2.48 8.73
CA SER A 413 35.39 -1.75 9.98
C SER A 413 33.91 -1.34 10.13
N ALA A 414 33.14 -1.29 9.05
CA ALA A 414 31.69 -1.04 9.07
C ALA A 414 30.84 -2.31 9.31
N ASN A 415 31.41 -3.51 9.13
CA ASN A 415 30.66 -4.78 9.08
C ASN A 415 30.94 -5.75 10.24
N ASN A 416 32.01 -5.55 11.03
CA ASN A 416 32.30 -6.40 12.20
C ASN A 416 31.50 -5.96 13.44
N MET A 417 30.18 -5.84 13.31
CA MET A 417 29.31 -5.79 14.48
C MET A 417 29.25 -7.19 15.08
N ASP A 418 29.44 -7.32 16.39
CA ASP A 418 29.14 -8.56 17.08
C ASP A 418 27.63 -8.83 16.94
N THR A 419 27.27 -9.78 16.08
CA THR A 419 25.89 -10.09 15.77
C THR A 419 25.14 -10.58 17.01
N SER A 420 25.84 -11.08 18.05
CA SER A 420 25.24 -11.50 19.31
C SER A 420 24.58 -10.35 20.09
N LEU A 421 24.89 -9.09 19.76
CA LEU A 421 24.31 -7.90 20.39
C LEU A 421 22.86 -7.62 19.94
N ILE A 422 22.40 -8.23 18.83
CA ILE A 422 21.07 -8.02 18.27
C ILE A 422 20.32 -9.35 18.08
N SER A 423 18.99 -9.30 18.13
CA SER A 423 18.17 -10.51 18.00
C SER A 423 18.30 -11.14 16.60
N PRO A 424 18.15 -12.47 16.47
CA PRO A 424 18.24 -13.15 15.17
C PRO A 424 17.26 -12.61 14.12
N THR A 425 16.07 -12.15 14.54
CA THR A 425 15.08 -11.53 13.64
C THR A 425 15.61 -10.23 13.04
N LEU A 426 16.19 -9.34 13.87
CA LEU A 426 16.78 -8.08 13.42
C LEU A 426 18.02 -8.30 12.56
N GLN A 427 18.79 -9.37 12.82
CA GLN A 427 19.90 -9.77 11.95
C GLN A 427 19.41 -10.11 10.54
N LEU A 428 18.36 -10.92 10.42
CA LEU A 428 17.79 -11.30 9.12
C LEU A 428 17.25 -10.08 8.37
N GLU A 429 16.52 -9.18 9.04
CA GLU A 429 16.05 -7.93 8.44
C GLU A 429 17.21 -7.05 7.93
N LEU A 430 18.29 -6.97 8.71
CA LEU A 430 19.50 -6.26 8.30
C LEU A 430 20.14 -6.89 7.05
N TYR A 431 20.26 -8.22 7.01
CA TYR A 431 20.81 -8.91 5.84
C TYR A 431 19.95 -8.74 4.59
N VAL A 432 18.62 -8.79 4.72
CA VAL A 432 17.69 -8.52 3.62
C VAL A 432 17.85 -7.09 3.13
N ASN A 433 17.84 -6.10 4.02
CA ASN A 433 18.00 -4.69 3.64
C ASN A 433 19.34 -4.42 2.95
N GLN A 434 20.41 -5.07 3.38
CA GLN A 434 21.74 -4.89 2.80
C GLN A 434 21.93 -5.61 1.45
N ARG A 435 21.22 -6.72 1.20
CA ARG A 435 21.58 -7.66 0.11
C ARG A 435 20.46 -7.97 -0.88
N ALA A 436 19.19 -7.74 -0.54
CA ALA A 436 18.06 -8.16 -1.37
C ALA A 436 18.12 -7.61 -2.80
N ASP A 437 18.41 -6.31 -2.96
CA ASP A 437 18.45 -5.63 -4.25
C ASP A 437 19.43 -6.26 -5.27
N TYR A 438 20.46 -6.96 -4.77
CA TYR A 438 21.44 -7.65 -5.61
C TYR A 438 20.97 -9.06 -5.98
N LEU A 439 20.42 -9.79 -5.01
CA LEU A 439 20.03 -11.20 -5.18
C LEU A 439 18.77 -11.36 -6.05
N ILE A 440 17.84 -10.41 -5.98
CA ILE A 440 16.57 -10.46 -6.74
C ILE A 440 16.76 -10.31 -8.25
N GLN A 441 17.96 -9.95 -8.71
CA GLN A 441 18.25 -9.96 -10.14
C GLN A 441 18.21 -11.37 -10.74
N MET A 442 18.39 -12.41 -9.91
CA MET A 442 18.19 -13.79 -10.33
C MET A 442 16.71 -14.16 -10.17
N PRO A 443 16.04 -14.62 -11.25
CA PRO A 443 14.60 -14.87 -11.24
C PRO A 443 14.12 -15.84 -10.14
N ILE A 444 14.88 -16.90 -9.86
CA ILE A 444 14.53 -17.88 -8.82
C ILE A 444 14.59 -17.29 -7.41
N PHE A 445 15.51 -16.36 -7.15
CA PHE A 445 15.62 -15.67 -5.85
C PHE A 445 14.57 -14.57 -5.70
N ALA A 446 14.18 -13.88 -6.77
CA ALA A 446 13.00 -13.01 -6.78
C ALA A 446 11.72 -13.79 -6.44
N LEU A 447 11.53 -14.96 -7.08
CA LEU A 447 10.41 -15.85 -6.79
C LEU A 447 10.46 -16.36 -5.33
N ALA A 448 11.65 -16.67 -4.81
CA ALA A 448 11.84 -17.07 -3.42
C ALA A 448 11.51 -15.95 -2.43
N GLN A 449 11.86 -14.70 -2.72
CA GLN A 449 11.47 -13.54 -1.90
C GLN A 449 9.94 -13.38 -1.84
N GLU A 450 9.26 -13.57 -2.98
CA GLU A 450 7.80 -13.44 -3.06
C GLU A 450 7.05 -14.60 -2.41
N CYS A 451 7.59 -15.82 -2.51
CA CYS A 451 6.91 -17.04 -2.05
C CYS A 451 7.33 -17.45 -0.63
N TYR A 452 8.58 -17.18 -0.22
CA TYR A 452 9.19 -17.65 1.03
C TYR A 452 10.17 -16.61 1.64
N PRO A 453 9.68 -15.46 2.15
CA PRO A 453 10.53 -14.34 2.59
C PRO A 453 11.48 -14.66 3.75
N GLU A 454 11.08 -15.51 4.71
CA GLU A 454 11.95 -15.93 5.82
C GLU A 454 13.14 -16.76 5.34
N ILE A 455 12.90 -17.66 4.37
CA ILE A 455 13.95 -18.49 3.77
C ILE A 455 14.85 -17.62 2.91
N PHE A 456 14.28 -16.67 2.16
CA PHE A 456 15.04 -15.67 1.43
C PHE A 456 15.96 -14.85 2.36
N GLY A 457 15.50 -14.45 3.54
CA GLY A 457 16.37 -13.81 4.54
C GLY A 457 17.52 -14.68 5.00
N SER A 458 17.29 -15.99 5.17
CA SER A 458 18.34 -16.96 5.49
C SER A 458 19.33 -17.14 4.34
N ILE A 459 18.85 -17.14 3.09
CA ILE A 459 19.69 -17.15 1.88
C ILE A 459 20.54 -15.88 1.84
N CYS A 460 19.96 -14.70 2.10
CA CYS A 460 20.69 -13.44 2.19
C CYS A 460 21.83 -13.53 3.21
N ALA A 461 21.60 -14.14 4.38
CA ALA A 461 22.63 -14.33 5.41
C ALA A 461 23.74 -15.30 4.96
N ALA A 462 23.40 -16.35 4.20
CA ALA A 462 24.35 -17.34 3.70
C ALA A 462 25.33 -16.80 2.64
N PHE A 463 24.97 -15.73 1.91
CA PHE A 463 25.91 -15.10 0.98
C PHE A 463 27.13 -14.53 1.72
N THR A 464 28.32 -14.85 1.23
CA THR A 464 29.59 -14.36 1.79
C THR A 464 30.16 -13.25 0.90
N LYS A 465 30.70 -12.20 1.52
CA LYS A 465 31.30 -11.06 0.80
C LYS A 465 32.80 -11.25 0.66
N ASN A 466 33.28 -11.26 -0.59
CA ASN A 466 34.69 -11.42 -0.93
C ASN A 466 35.25 -10.15 -1.58
N PHE A 467 36.52 -9.84 -1.28
CA PHE A 467 37.24 -8.66 -1.77
C PHE A 467 38.39 -9.13 -2.67
N TYR A 468 38.54 -8.50 -3.83
CA TYR A 468 39.58 -8.85 -4.80
C TYR A 468 40.47 -7.66 -5.10
N GLU A 469 41.75 -7.96 -5.29
CA GLU A 469 42.74 -7.02 -5.74
C GLU A 469 42.62 -6.75 -7.25
N LYS A 470 43.14 -5.61 -7.73
CA LYS A 470 43.20 -5.35 -9.17
C LYS A 470 44.05 -6.42 -9.88
N GLY A 471 43.47 -7.07 -10.89
CA GLY A 471 44.09 -8.11 -11.69
C GLY A 471 44.06 -9.51 -11.06
N GLU A 472 43.51 -9.67 -9.85
CA GLU A 472 43.32 -10.97 -9.21
C GLU A 472 42.06 -11.65 -9.77
N PRO A 473 42.18 -12.76 -10.52
CA PRO A 473 41.00 -13.39 -11.11
C PRO A 473 40.03 -13.87 -10.03
N VAL A 474 38.76 -13.50 -10.18
CA VAL A 474 37.66 -14.05 -9.36
C VAL A 474 37.52 -15.54 -9.64
N PHE A 475 37.58 -15.91 -10.91
CA PHE A 475 37.70 -17.27 -11.41
C PHE A 475 38.40 -17.26 -12.77
N THR A 476 39.04 -18.38 -13.12
CA THR A 476 39.76 -18.54 -14.38
C THR A 476 39.14 -19.63 -15.24
N ALA A 477 39.21 -19.48 -16.56
CA ALA A 477 38.83 -20.53 -17.49
C ALA A 477 39.65 -21.80 -17.20
N GLY A 478 38.99 -22.96 -17.17
CA GLY A 478 39.63 -24.22 -16.79
C GLY A 478 39.87 -24.42 -15.29
N SER A 479 39.27 -23.59 -14.42
CA SER A 479 39.18 -23.88 -12.97
C SER A 479 37.79 -24.46 -12.60
N TYR A 480 37.68 -25.11 -11.44
CA TYR A 480 36.40 -25.64 -10.96
C TYR A 480 35.50 -24.52 -10.41
N ALA A 481 34.28 -24.45 -10.92
CA ALA A 481 33.19 -23.66 -10.40
C ALA A 481 32.63 -24.31 -9.13
N THR A 482 32.85 -23.66 -8.00
CA THR A 482 32.47 -24.17 -6.65
C THR A 482 31.36 -23.36 -5.99
N ALA A 483 31.06 -22.18 -6.53
CA ALA A 483 30.07 -21.25 -5.99
C ALA A 483 29.46 -20.38 -7.08
N LEU A 484 28.27 -19.86 -6.79
CA LEU A 484 27.68 -18.73 -7.50
C LEU A 484 28.41 -17.44 -7.08
N HIS A 485 28.83 -16.64 -8.05
CA HIS A 485 29.47 -15.34 -7.84
C HIS A 485 28.60 -14.20 -8.37
N LEU A 486 28.36 -13.18 -7.56
CA LEU A 486 27.59 -11.98 -7.91
C LEU A 486 28.46 -10.74 -7.78
N THR A 487 28.66 -10.00 -8.88
CA THR A 487 29.42 -8.75 -8.86
C THR A 487 28.62 -7.65 -8.18
N TYR A 488 29.27 -6.88 -7.30
CA TYR A 488 28.61 -5.81 -6.54
C TYR A 488 29.31 -4.46 -6.76
N VAL A 489 30.60 -4.38 -6.46
CA VAL A 489 31.40 -3.15 -6.60
C VAL A 489 32.66 -3.44 -7.40
N GLY A 490 33.08 -2.49 -8.23
CA GLY A 490 34.28 -2.57 -9.06
C GLY A 490 33.97 -2.74 -10.54
N LYS A 491 35.04 -2.66 -11.34
CA LYS A 491 35.00 -2.88 -12.79
C LYS A 491 35.65 -4.22 -13.10
N TYR A 492 35.05 -5.00 -13.97
CA TYR A 492 35.52 -6.35 -14.29
C TYR A 492 35.79 -6.47 -15.79
N GLU A 493 36.80 -7.25 -16.14
CA GLU A 493 37.09 -7.70 -17.49
C GLU A 493 36.68 -9.17 -17.58
N TYR A 494 35.85 -9.49 -18.57
CA TYR A 494 35.34 -10.83 -18.82
C TYR A 494 35.93 -11.33 -20.14
N ALA A 495 36.67 -12.44 -20.08
CA ALA A 495 37.34 -13.04 -21.22
C ALA A 495 36.86 -14.48 -21.44
N GLN A 496 36.45 -14.79 -22.67
CA GLN A 496 36.00 -16.13 -23.09
C GLN A 496 36.85 -16.60 -24.27
N GLU A 497 37.10 -17.91 -24.36
CA GLU A 497 37.79 -18.49 -25.52
C GLU A 497 37.06 -18.11 -26.82
N ASP A 498 37.79 -17.55 -27.78
CA ASP A 498 37.31 -17.12 -29.10
C ASP A 498 36.52 -15.79 -29.17
N GLN A 499 36.49 -14.99 -28.09
CA GLN A 499 35.87 -13.64 -28.08
C GLN A 499 36.80 -12.57 -27.52
N ALA A 500 36.62 -11.31 -27.96
CA ALA A 500 37.35 -10.17 -27.40
C ALA A 500 36.90 -9.91 -25.95
N PRO A 501 37.81 -9.54 -25.03
CA PRO A 501 37.46 -9.26 -23.64
C PRO A 501 36.49 -8.09 -23.53
N VAL A 502 35.48 -8.25 -22.67
CA VAL A 502 34.41 -7.26 -22.46
C VAL A 502 34.53 -6.66 -21.07
N MET A 503 34.39 -5.33 -20.98
CA MET A 503 34.35 -4.61 -19.71
C MET A 503 32.93 -4.62 -19.14
N LEU A 504 32.81 -5.10 -17.90
CA LEU A 504 31.56 -5.24 -17.17
C LEU A 504 31.54 -4.29 -15.97
N GLU A 505 30.43 -3.56 -15.83
CA GLU A 505 30.12 -2.74 -14.67
C GLU A 505 28.70 -3.09 -14.17
N GLY A 506 28.50 -2.97 -12.86
CA GLY A 506 27.23 -3.27 -12.22
C GLY A 506 27.07 -4.74 -11.80
N ILE A 507 25.82 -5.11 -11.53
CA ILE A 507 25.46 -6.39 -10.93
C ILE A 507 25.25 -7.42 -12.02
N ARG A 508 26.01 -8.52 -11.94
CA ARG A 508 25.93 -9.69 -12.80
C ARG A 508 26.27 -10.93 -11.99
N TRP A 509 25.71 -12.07 -12.36
CA TRP A 509 26.00 -13.35 -11.69
C TRP A 509 26.65 -14.34 -12.65
N PHE A 510 27.49 -15.21 -12.07
CA PHE A 510 28.30 -16.19 -12.78
C PHE A 510 28.32 -17.50 -11.99
N GLY A 511 28.41 -18.64 -12.70
CA GLY A 511 28.57 -19.95 -12.05
C GLY A 511 27.31 -20.48 -11.36
N GLU A 512 26.11 -20.07 -11.78
CA GLU A 512 24.83 -20.58 -11.23
C GLU A 512 24.73 -22.11 -11.30
N LEU A 513 25.26 -22.70 -12.39
CA LEU A 513 25.28 -24.14 -12.58
C LEU A 513 25.94 -24.89 -11.41
N SER A 514 26.99 -24.31 -10.79
CA SER A 514 27.72 -24.92 -9.67
C SER A 514 26.89 -25.10 -8.39
N LEU A 515 25.71 -24.47 -8.30
CA LEU A 515 24.79 -24.66 -7.18
C LEU A 515 24.12 -26.04 -7.21
N TYR A 516 23.95 -26.63 -8.40
CA TYR A 516 23.05 -27.78 -8.61
C TYR A 516 23.76 -29.08 -9.01
N VAL A 517 24.97 -28.99 -9.57
CA VAL A 517 25.71 -30.15 -10.10
C VAL A 517 27.08 -30.29 -9.47
N ASP A 518 27.69 -31.46 -9.66
CA ASP A 518 29.08 -31.71 -9.32
C ASP A 518 30.01 -30.69 -10.02
N PRO A 519 31.21 -30.42 -9.49
CA PRO A 519 32.07 -29.32 -9.94
C PRO A 519 32.24 -29.25 -11.47
N VAL A 520 31.82 -28.13 -12.04
CA VAL A 520 31.92 -27.84 -13.49
C VAL A 520 33.12 -26.95 -13.74
N TRP A 521 33.70 -27.01 -14.92
CA TRP A 521 34.78 -26.11 -15.31
C TRP A 521 34.24 -24.75 -15.72
N HIS A 522 34.86 -23.66 -15.26
CA HIS A 522 34.64 -22.33 -15.79
C HIS A 522 35.08 -22.28 -17.26
N SER A 523 34.21 -21.79 -18.14
CA SER A 523 34.48 -21.58 -19.58
C SER A 523 35.07 -20.20 -19.88
N SER A 524 35.09 -19.32 -18.88
CA SER A 524 35.46 -17.91 -18.96
C SER A 524 36.34 -17.51 -17.78
N THR A 525 37.04 -16.39 -17.92
CA THR A 525 37.85 -15.76 -16.87
C THR A 525 37.25 -14.41 -16.52
N LEU A 526 37.09 -14.14 -15.23
CA LEU A 526 36.61 -12.86 -14.72
C LEU A 526 37.71 -12.22 -13.86
N THR A 527 38.23 -11.09 -14.33
CA THR A 527 39.34 -10.36 -13.68
C THR A 527 38.94 -8.92 -13.37
N PRO A 528 39.03 -8.45 -12.12
CA PRO A 528 38.71 -7.09 -11.75
C PRO A 528 39.83 -6.14 -12.22
N THR A 529 39.45 -5.02 -12.83
CA THR A 529 40.38 -3.95 -13.29
C THR A 529 40.56 -2.84 -12.25
N SER A 530 39.76 -2.87 -11.18
CA SER A 530 39.86 -2.04 -9.97
C SER A 530 39.83 -2.93 -8.73
N PHE A 531 39.96 -2.36 -7.51
CA PHE A 531 39.49 -3.10 -6.33
C PHE A 531 38.00 -3.42 -6.48
N ALA A 532 37.63 -4.62 -6.08
CA ALA A 532 36.33 -5.16 -6.43
C ALA A 532 35.78 -6.05 -5.31
N GLU A 533 34.45 -6.16 -5.27
CA GLU A 533 33.70 -6.88 -4.25
C GLU A 533 32.64 -7.76 -4.90
N THR A 534 32.57 -9.02 -4.48
CA THR A 534 31.55 -9.96 -4.96
C THR A 534 30.85 -10.64 -3.79
N PHE A 535 29.59 -11.03 -3.99
CA PHE A 535 28.89 -11.94 -3.11
C PHE A 535 28.98 -13.37 -3.65
N CYS A 536 29.23 -14.34 -2.77
CA CYS A 536 29.42 -15.73 -3.13
C CYS A 536 28.46 -16.64 -2.35
N LEU A 537 27.83 -17.60 -3.02
CA LEU A 537 26.96 -18.61 -2.40
C LEU A 537 27.35 -20.01 -2.88
N ARG A 538 27.55 -20.94 -1.95
CA ARG A 538 27.81 -22.35 -2.27
C ARG A 538 26.50 -23.14 -2.32
N GLY A 539 26.48 -24.21 -3.12
CA GLY A 539 25.31 -25.09 -3.21
C GLY A 539 24.93 -25.72 -1.86
N GLU A 540 25.92 -26.05 -1.02
CA GLU A 540 25.67 -26.63 0.32
C GLU A 540 24.95 -25.67 1.26
N ASP A 541 25.32 -24.39 1.23
CA ASP A 541 24.71 -23.34 2.05
C ASP A 541 23.29 -23.06 1.58
N LEU A 542 23.06 -23.01 0.26
CA LEU A 542 21.73 -22.88 -0.31
C LEU A 542 20.81 -24.03 0.11
N VAL A 543 21.31 -25.27 0.02
CA VAL A 543 20.58 -26.46 0.46
C VAL A 543 20.24 -26.37 1.95
N ALA A 544 21.18 -25.92 2.78
CA ALA A 544 20.97 -25.77 4.22
C ALA A 544 19.82 -24.80 4.55
N CYS A 545 19.65 -23.74 3.75
CA CYS A 545 18.55 -22.79 3.88
C CYS A 545 17.20 -23.37 3.43
N ILE A 546 17.13 -23.99 2.24
CA ILE A 546 15.85 -24.38 1.63
C ILE A 546 15.26 -25.66 2.22
N GLN A 547 16.09 -26.58 2.74
CA GLN A 547 15.66 -27.87 3.29
C GLN A 547 14.68 -27.74 4.48
N VAL A 548 14.64 -26.55 5.11
CA VAL A 548 13.72 -26.23 6.21
C VAL A 548 12.25 -26.27 5.76
N ASN A 549 11.97 -25.98 4.48
CA ASN A 549 10.62 -25.98 3.93
C ASN A 549 10.53 -26.82 2.65
N ARG A 550 9.65 -27.83 2.68
CA ARG A 550 9.48 -28.77 1.57
C ARG A 550 8.94 -28.11 0.30
N GLY A 551 8.06 -27.11 0.41
CA GLY A 551 7.54 -26.36 -0.72
C GLY A 551 8.61 -25.51 -1.41
N CYS A 552 9.47 -24.84 -0.64
CA CYS A 552 10.61 -24.11 -1.17
C CYS A 552 11.64 -25.05 -1.81
N THR A 553 11.93 -26.18 -1.15
CA THR A 553 12.79 -27.24 -1.70
C THR A 553 12.27 -27.77 -3.04
N GLY A 554 10.96 -28.05 -3.14
CA GLY A 554 10.32 -28.49 -4.37
C GLY A 554 10.46 -27.48 -5.50
N MET A 555 10.21 -26.19 -5.22
CA MET A 555 10.36 -25.09 -6.18
C MET A 555 11.78 -25.02 -6.76
N PHE A 556 12.82 -25.06 -5.90
CA PHE A 556 14.22 -25.05 -6.34
C PHE A 556 14.61 -26.35 -7.06
N CYS A 557 14.10 -27.51 -6.65
CA CYS A 557 14.37 -28.78 -7.33
C CYS A 557 13.76 -28.86 -8.73
N GLU A 558 12.53 -28.36 -8.91
CA GLU A 558 11.87 -28.24 -10.21
C GLU A 558 12.67 -27.32 -11.13
N TYR A 559 12.99 -26.11 -10.63
CA TYR A 559 13.83 -25.16 -11.35
C TYR A 559 15.19 -25.77 -11.75
N ALA A 560 15.89 -26.42 -10.81
CA ALA A 560 17.19 -27.03 -11.07
C ALA A 560 17.14 -28.14 -12.14
N LYS A 561 16.09 -28.98 -12.13
CA LYS A 561 15.89 -30.03 -13.14
C LYS A 561 15.69 -29.43 -14.53
N ASP A 562 14.81 -28.44 -14.65
CA ASP A 562 14.51 -27.79 -15.92
C ASP A 562 15.70 -26.98 -16.44
N PHE A 563 16.41 -26.31 -15.54
CA PHE A 563 17.63 -25.57 -15.85
C PHE A 563 18.69 -26.50 -16.44
N LEU A 564 18.93 -27.67 -15.83
CA LEU A 564 19.89 -28.65 -16.33
C LEU A 564 19.48 -29.29 -17.66
N ALA A 565 18.20 -29.64 -17.81
CA ALA A 565 17.68 -30.19 -19.06
C ALA A 565 17.76 -29.19 -20.22
N GLY A 566 17.56 -27.90 -19.93
CA GLY A 566 17.76 -26.81 -20.88
C GLY A 566 19.22 -26.65 -21.29
N MET A 567 20.12 -26.61 -20.30
CA MET A 567 21.56 -26.48 -20.52
C MET A 567 22.14 -27.64 -21.35
N GLN A 568 21.66 -28.87 -21.17
CA GLN A 568 22.09 -30.03 -21.97
C GLN A 568 21.68 -29.95 -23.46
N LYS A 569 20.60 -29.23 -23.79
CA LYS A 569 20.12 -29.09 -25.18
C LYS A 569 20.92 -28.07 -25.98
N THR A 570 21.48 -27.08 -25.30
CA THR A 570 22.30 -26.03 -25.89
C THR A 570 23.68 -26.59 -26.23
N LYS A 571 23.87 -27.11 -27.45
CA LYS A 571 25.17 -27.68 -27.92
C LYS A 571 26.35 -26.68 -27.99
N SER A 572 26.13 -25.42 -27.61
CA SER A 572 27.13 -24.35 -27.57
C SER A 572 27.96 -24.43 -26.28
N LYS A 573 29.23 -24.00 -26.32
CA LYS A 573 30.06 -23.82 -25.11
C LYS A 573 29.23 -23.04 -24.07
N PHE A 574 29.09 -23.57 -22.85
CA PHE A 574 28.27 -23.02 -21.76
C PHE A 574 28.68 -21.58 -21.39
N GLY A 575 28.16 -20.58 -22.11
CA GLY A 575 28.38 -19.17 -21.85
C GLY A 575 27.47 -18.66 -20.72
N ASP A 576 27.95 -17.68 -19.96
CA ASP A 576 27.19 -17.12 -18.83
C ASP A 576 25.93 -16.36 -19.29
N ASP A 577 25.92 -15.78 -20.50
CA ASP A 577 24.72 -15.17 -21.10
C ASP A 577 23.64 -16.21 -21.48
N ASP A 578 24.04 -17.42 -21.84
CA ASP A 578 23.11 -18.51 -22.14
C ASP A 578 22.50 -19.05 -20.84
N GLN A 579 23.28 -19.15 -19.76
CA GLN A 579 22.77 -19.46 -18.41
C GLN A 579 21.71 -18.45 -17.97
N LYS A 580 21.95 -17.15 -18.19
CA LYS A 580 20.97 -16.11 -17.85
C LYS A 580 19.65 -16.29 -18.60
N LYS A 581 19.69 -16.45 -19.93
CA LYS A 581 18.47 -16.69 -20.72
C LYS A 581 17.74 -17.95 -20.26
N GLN A 582 18.48 -19.01 -19.97
CA GLN A 582 17.90 -20.26 -19.49
C GLN A 582 17.27 -20.11 -18.10
N SER A 583 17.88 -19.32 -17.20
CA SER A 583 17.35 -19.03 -15.86
C SER A 583 15.98 -18.33 -15.93
N GLU A 584 15.82 -17.37 -16.84
CA GLU A 584 14.55 -16.66 -17.05
C GLU A 584 13.47 -17.59 -17.61
N VAL A 585 13.83 -18.45 -18.57
CA VAL A 585 12.90 -19.43 -19.17
C VAL A 585 12.46 -20.46 -18.14
N CYS A 586 13.39 -21.05 -17.39
CA CYS A 586 13.10 -22.05 -16.37
C CYS A 586 12.29 -21.48 -15.21
N CYS A 587 12.59 -20.25 -14.78
CA CYS A 587 11.78 -19.59 -13.76
C CYS A 587 10.35 -19.36 -14.26
N LYS A 588 10.16 -18.92 -15.52
CA LYS A 588 8.81 -18.76 -16.11
C LYS A 588 8.06 -20.08 -16.28
N GLN A 589 8.77 -21.19 -16.49
CA GLN A 589 8.20 -22.52 -16.61
C GLN A 589 7.88 -23.16 -15.25
N ASN A 590 8.46 -22.66 -14.16
CA ASN A 590 8.23 -23.16 -12.81
C ASN A 590 6.75 -23.03 -12.41
N GLN A 591 6.17 -24.08 -11.82
CA GLN A 591 4.77 -24.10 -11.39
C GLN A 591 4.41 -22.96 -10.42
N HIS A 592 5.33 -22.56 -9.54
CA HIS A 592 5.10 -21.46 -8.60
C HIS A 592 5.02 -20.11 -9.32
N PHE A 593 5.83 -19.92 -10.37
CA PHE A 593 5.78 -18.72 -11.20
C PHE A 593 4.53 -18.70 -12.08
N GLN A 594 4.18 -19.81 -12.73
CA GLN A 594 2.95 -19.90 -13.54
C GLN A 594 1.69 -19.69 -12.71
N ALA A 595 1.68 -20.13 -11.45
CA ALA A 595 0.60 -19.87 -10.52
C ALA A 595 0.53 -18.39 -10.09
N ALA A 596 1.66 -17.70 -9.99
CA ALA A 596 1.72 -16.28 -9.66
C ALA A 596 1.42 -15.38 -10.87
N TYR A 597 1.83 -15.79 -12.08
CA TYR A 597 1.78 -15.03 -13.33
C TYR A 597 1.30 -15.91 -14.51
N PRO A 598 0.00 -16.22 -14.61
CA PRO A 598 -0.54 -17.01 -15.70
C PRO A 598 -0.41 -16.26 -17.05
N ASP A 599 0.09 -16.95 -18.09
CA ASP A 599 0.31 -16.39 -19.43
C ASP A 599 -1.02 -16.12 -20.17
N PRO A 600 -1.32 -14.87 -20.56
CA PRO A 600 -2.56 -14.49 -21.27
C PRO A 600 -2.88 -15.34 -22.50
N THR A 601 -1.87 -15.82 -23.22
CA THR A 601 -2.04 -16.58 -24.47
C THR A 601 -2.39 -18.05 -24.24
N THR A 602 -2.15 -18.55 -23.02
CA THR A 602 -2.50 -19.92 -22.59
C THR A 602 -3.84 -20.00 -21.88
N LEU A 603 -4.57 -18.88 -21.81
CA LEU A 603 -5.87 -18.77 -21.18
C LEU A 603 -6.95 -19.02 -22.25
N PHE A 604 -7.87 -19.95 -21.96
CA PHE A 604 -8.92 -20.42 -22.87
C PHE A 604 -8.54 -21.13 -24.20
N PRO A 605 -7.36 -21.78 -24.38
CA PRO A 605 -6.93 -22.32 -25.69
C PRO A 605 -7.76 -23.50 -26.21
N ASN A 606 -8.53 -24.17 -25.35
CA ASN A 606 -9.32 -25.36 -25.70
C ASN A 606 -10.83 -25.06 -25.86
N ILE A 607 -11.22 -23.78 -25.92
CA ILE A 607 -12.64 -23.39 -25.95
C ILE A 607 -12.92 -22.65 -27.25
N VAL A 608 -13.54 -23.35 -28.20
CA VAL A 608 -14.13 -22.78 -29.41
C VAL A 608 -15.63 -23.05 -29.34
N VAL A 609 -16.43 -21.98 -29.25
CA VAL A 609 -17.90 -22.06 -29.36
C VAL A 609 -18.22 -21.99 -30.86
N CYS A 610 -18.51 -23.14 -31.48
CA CYS A 610 -18.92 -23.23 -32.89
C CYS A 610 -20.41 -22.90 -33.06
N GLY A 611 -20.76 -22.14 -34.10
CA GLY A 611 -22.13 -21.75 -34.40
C GLY A 611 -22.90 -22.66 -35.36
N GLU A 612 -22.29 -23.69 -35.96
CA GLU A 612 -22.99 -24.49 -36.98
C GLU A 612 -23.95 -25.52 -36.37
N ARG A 613 -25.20 -25.57 -36.88
CA ARG A 613 -26.14 -26.67 -36.64
C ARG A 613 -25.54 -27.97 -37.17
N PHE A 614 -25.12 -28.86 -36.29
CA PHE A 614 -24.92 -30.26 -36.66
C PHE A 614 -26.27 -30.92 -36.94
N SER A 615 -26.73 -30.87 -38.19
CA SER A 615 -27.77 -31.76 -38.70
C SER A 615 -27.12 -33.10 -39.05
N GLY A 616 -27.14 -34.06 -38.12
CA GLY A 616 -26.65 -35.41 -38.35
C GLY A 616 -27.42 -36.42 -37.50
N GLU A 617 -28.12 -37.33 -38.18
CA GLU A 617 -28.88 -38.45 -37.62
C GLU A 617 -28.03 -39.48 -36.84
N MET A 618 -28.70 -40.13 -35.88
CA MET A 618 -28.39 -41.37 -35.12
C MET A 618 -27.29 -41.28 -34.03
N VAL A 619 -27.49 -41.82 -32.82
CA VAL A 619 -27.92 -43.20 -32.48
C VAL A 619 -28.83 -43.22 -31.24
N GLU A 620 -29.93 -43.97 -31.34
CA GLU A 620 -30.74 -44.41 -30.20
C GLU A 620 -29.92 -45.39 -29.33
N ASP A 621 -29.68 -45.03 -28.06
CA ASP A 621 -29.20 -45.98 -27.06
C ASP A 621 -30.39 -46.48 -26.24
N GLY A 622 -30.62 -47.79 -26.32
CA GLY A 622 -31.79 -48.49 -25.84
C GLY A 622 -31.95 -48.62 -24.33
N ASP A 623 -33.16 -49.06 -24.00
CA ASP A 623 -33.77 -49.39 -22.71
C ASP A 623 -32.83 -49.75 -21.54
N ALA A 624 -33.05 -49.08 -20.40
CA ALA A 624 -32.57 -49.51 -19.09
C ALA A 624 -33.73 -49.80 -18.13
N ASP A 625 -33.91 -51.09 -17.86
CA ASP A 625 -34.84 -51.73 -16.92
C ASP A 625 -34.64 -51.26 -15.46
N PRO A 626 -35.70 -50.87 -14.72
CA PRO A 626 -35.59 -50.35 -13.36
C PRO A 626 -35.71 -51.45 -12.29
N SER A 627 -34.68 -52.26 -12.07
CA SER A 627 -34.61 -53.07 -10.84
C SER A 627 -33.20 -53.49 -10.40
N SER A 628 -32.62 -52.76 -9.44
CA SER A 628 -31.85 -53.36 -8.34
C SER A 628 -31.48 -52.34 -7.26
N LYS A 629 -31.93 -52.62 -6.03
CA LYS A 629 -31.53 -51.92 -4.81
C LYS A 629 -30.22 -52.54 -4.29
N GLY A 630 -29.17 -51.74 -4.12
CA GLY A 630 -27.90 -52.14 -3.49
C GLY A 630 -27.13 -50.92 -2.95
N ARG A 631 -26.54 -51.06 -1.76
CA ARG A 631 -26.00 -50.01 -0.84
C ARG A 631 -24.88 -49.10 -1.40
N PRO A 632 -24.64 -47.91 -0.80
CA PRO A 632 -23.73 -46.91 -1.35
C PRO A 632 -22.27 -47.12 -0.90
N SER A 633 -21.35 -47.22 -1.87
CA SER A 633 -19.90 -47.07 -1.67
C SER A 633 -19.32 -46.04 -2.65
N SER A 634 -18.55 -45.09 -2.09
CA SER A 634 -17.57 -44.19 -2.75
C SER A 634 -17.97 -43.53 -4.09
N LYS A 635 -18.68 -42.40 -4.05
CA LYS A 635 -18.87 -41.49 -5.20
C LYS A 635 -17.84 -40.34 -5.16
N SER A 636 -16.63 -40.58 -5.67
CA SER A 636 -15.70 -39.48 -6.03
C SER A 636 -14.86 -39.74 -7.29
N ASN A 637 -14.72 -40.99 -7.73
CA ASN A 637 -13.79 -41.33 -8.82
C ASN A 637 -14.48 -41.67 -10.16
N GLN A 638 -15.81 -41.73 -10.21
CA GLN A 638 -16.53 -42.07 -11.45
C GLN A 638 -16.97 -40.84 -12.25
N SER A 639 -17.10 -39.64 -11.63
CA SER A 639 -17.44 -38.41 -12.37
C SER A 639 -16.25 -37.82 -13.14
N GLN A 640 -15.02 -38.02 -12.68
CA GLN A 640 -13.82 -37.48 -13.34
C GLN A 640 -13.42 -38.25 -14.61
N ARG A 641 -13.64 -39.57 -14.65
CA ARG A 641 -13.30 -40.39 -15.84
C ARG A 641 -14.24 -40.13 -17.02
N THR A 642 -15.51 -39.86 -16.77
CA THR A 642 -16.51 -39.52 -17.81
C THR A 642 -16.30 -38.13 -18.39
N VAL A 643 -15.73 -37.20 -17.61
CA VAL A 643 -15.36 -35.85 -18.07
C VAL A 643 -14.11 -35.90 -18.94
N LEU A 644 -13.10 -36.68 -18.57
CA LEU A 644 -11.86 -36.84 -19.35
C LEU A 644 -12.07 -37.58 -20.68
N SER A 645 -12.96 -38.59 -20.74
CA SER A 645 -13.27 -39.29 -22.00
C SER A 645 -14.06 -38.42 -22.97
N ARG A 646 -14.96 -37.56 -22.45
CA ARG A 646 -15.69 -36.55 -23.25
C ARG A 646 -14.75 -35.48 -23.80
N LEU A 647 -13.78 -35.03 -22.99
CA LEU A 647 -12.75 -34.06 -23.40
C LEU A 647 -11.81 -34.60 -24.49
N SER A 648 -11.47 -35.90 -24.45
CA SER A 648 -10.60 -36.51 -25.48
C SER A 648 -11.29 -36.72 -26.82
N ALA A 649 -12.60 -36.98 -26.83
CA ALA A 649 -13.39 -37.02 -28.06
C ALA A 649 -13.62 -35.61 -28.62
N PHE A 650 -13.81 -34.62 -27.73
CA PHE A 650 -13.93 -33.19 -28.04
C PHE A 650 -12.69 -32.61 -28.75
N ALA A 651 -11.49 -32.95 -28.27
CA ALA A 651 -10.23 -32.45 -28.84
C ALA A 651 -9.96 -32.97 -30.26
N ARG A 652 -10.57 -34.10 -30.66
CA ARG A 652 -10.38 -34.69 -31.99
C ARG A 652 -11.28 -34.02 -33.04
N ILE A 653 -12.49 -33.60 -32.66
CA ILE A 653 -13.46 -32.95 -33.57
C ILE A 653 -13.11 -31.47 -33.79
N GLN A 654 -12.56 -30.78 -32.78
CA GLN A 654 -12.16 -29.36 -32.89
C GLN A 654 -10.92 -29.11 -33.76
N ARG A 655 -10.08 -30.12 -34.01
CA ARG A 655 -8.88 -29.97 -34.86
C ARG A 655 -9.18 -29.91 -36.36
N GLU A 656 -10.36 -30.37 -36.78
CA GLU A 656 -10.75 -30.40 -38.20
C GLU A 656 -11.58 -29.17 -38.62
N ALA A 657 -12.20 -28.44 -37.68
CA ALA A 657 -13.05 -27.28 -37.96
C ALA A 657 -12.32 -25.91 -37.91
N ALA A 658 -11.00 -25.90 -37.79
CA ALA A 658 -10.21 -24.70 -37.55
C ALA A 658 -9.53 -24.16 -38.81
N VAL A 659 -10.25 -23.97 -39.92
CA VAL A 659 -9.77 -23.22 -41.08
C VAL A 659 -10.95 -22.55 -41.79
N GLU A 660 -10.95 -21.21 -41.81
CA GLU A 660 -11.67 -20.31 -42.72
C GLU A 660 -13.22 -20.24 -42.63
N THR A 661 -13.71 -18.97 -42.59
CA THR A 661 -15.10 -18.51 -42.77
C THR A 661 -16.17 -18.96 -41.76
N LEU A 662 -16.31 -18.24 -40.64
CA LEU A 662 -17.59 -18.14 -39.92
C LEU A 662 -18.28 -16.85 -40.37
N GLU A 663 -19.16 -16.97 -41.38
CA GLU A 663 -20.06 -15.89 -41.81
C GLU A 663 -21.03 -15.50 -40.68
N ASP A 664 -21.53 -14.26 -40.71
CA ASP A 664 -22.54 -13.75 -39.75
C ASP A 664 -23.71 -14.73 -39.66
N GLN A 665 -24.02 -15.24 -38.47
CA GLN A 665 -25.11 -16.21 -38.29
C GLN A 665 -26.49 -15.56 -38.26
N GLY A 666 -26.58 -14.31 -38.71
CA GLY A 666 -27.84 -13.63 -38.93
C GLY A 666 -28.46 -13.07 -37.66
N LEU A 667 -27.69 -12.78 -36.59
CA LEU A 667 -28.25 -12.08 -35.42
C LEU A 667 -28.70 -10.66 -35.79
N GLY A 668 -27.89 -9.94 -36.58
CA GLY A 668 -28.27 -8.63 -37.11
C GLY A 668 -29.50 -8.72 -38.04
N GLU A 669 -29.52 -9.68 -38.96
CA GLU A 669 -30.66 -9.94 -39.85
C GLU A 669 -31.91 -10.38 -39.08
N PHE A 670 -31.75 -11.19 -38.02
CA PHE A 670 -32.81 -11.64 -37.14
C PHE A 670 -33.46 -10.44 -36.43
N VAL A 671 -32.66 -9.52 -35.88
CA VAL A 671 -33.17 -8.31 -35.23
C VAL A 671 -33.90 -7.43 -36.24
N GLN A 672 -33.33 -7.22 -37.43
CA GLN A 672 -34.00 -6.46 -38.49
C GLN A 672 -35.32 -7.10 -38.92
N ARG A 673 -35.32 -8.42 -39.14
CA ARG A 673 -36.53 -9.20 -39.48
C ARG A 673 -37.59 -9.06 -38.39
N TRP A 674 -37.22 -9.25 -37.12
CA TRP A 674 -38.13 -9.12 -35.98
C TRP A 674 -38.71 -7.72 -35.85
N MET A 675 -37.90 -6.68 -36.08
CA MET A 675 -38.35 -5.29 -36.02
C MET A 675 -39.29 -4.90 -37.18
N ASN A 676 -39.12 -5.55 -38.34
CA ASN A 676 -39.90 -5.29 -39.55
C ASN A 676 -41.14 -6.19 -39.74
N THR A 677 -41.33 -7.23 -38.93
CA THR A 677 -42.46 -8.19 -39.06
C THR A 677 -43.75 -7.58 -38.51
N ASP A 678 -44.89 -7.73 -39.21
CA ASP A 678 -46.20 -7.23 -38.76
C ASP A 678 -46.68 -7.89 -37.45
N GLN A 679 -47.43 -7.15 -36.61
CA GLN A 679 -47.81 -7.58 -35.25
C GLN A 679 -48.66 -8.87 -35.20
N GLU A 680 -49.31 -9.24 -36.31
CA GLU A 680 -50.26 -10.37 -36.38
C GLU A 680 -49.62 -11.71 -36.79
N ASP A 681 -48.32 -11.76 -37.08
CA ASP A 681 -47.67 -13.02 -37.49
C ASP A 681 -47.40 -13.93 -36.27
N VAL A 682 -48.22 -14.97 -36.11
CA VAL A 682 -48.30 -15.83 -34.90
C VAL A 682 -47.19 -16.90 -34.84
N ASN A 683 -46.38 -17.06 -35.89
CA ASN A 683 -45.50 -18.23 -36.07
C ASN A 683 -44.04 -18.08 -35.59
N PHE A 684 -43.69 -17.03 -34.84
CA PHE A 684 -42.30 -16.79 -34.45
C PHE A 684 -41.98 -17.38 -33.06
N ASP A 685 -41.37 -18.57 -33.03
CA ASP A 685 -40.93 -19.24 -31.80
C ASP A 685 -39.62 -18.62 -31.27
N LEU A 686 -39.73 -17.44 -30.66
CA LEU A 686 -38.59 -16.69 -30.11
C LEU A 686 -37.69 -17.54 -29.19
N PRO A 687 -38.24 -18.30 -28.22
CA PRO A 687 -37.43 -19.16 -27.35
C PRO A 687 -36.70 -20.30 -28.09
N GLY A 688 -37.26 -20.81 -29.19
CA GLY A 688 -36.64 -21.84 -30.02
C GLY A 688 -35.54 -21.30 -30.94
N GLU A 689 -35.72 -20.11 -31.51
CA GLU A 689 -34.79 -19.52 -32.47
C GLU A 689 -33.60 -18.80 -31.80
N LEU A 690 -33.79 -18.18 -30.64
CA LEU A 690 -32.79 -17.31 -30.01
C LEU A 690 -31.45 -18.01 -29.69
N PRO A 691 -31.41 -19.24 -29.11
CA PRO A 691 -30.16 -19.96 -28.90
C PRO A 691 -29.43 -20.34 -30.20
N GLY A 692 -30.16 -20.38 -31.32
CA GLY A 692 -29.59 -20.65 -32.65
C GLY A 692 -28.95 -19.44 -33.32
N VAL A 693 -29.31 -18.23 -32.91
CA VAL A 693 -28.72 -16.97 -33.43
C VAL A 693 -27.76 -16.29 -32.45
N ILE A 694 -27.76 -16.70 -31.17
CA ILE A 694 -26.78 -16.27 -30.15
C ILE A 694 -26.05 -17.50 -29.61
N PRO A 695 -24.85 -17.84 -30.13
CA PRO A 695 -24.13 -19.07 -29.79
C PRO A 695 -23.85 -19.24 -28.30
N GLU A 696 -23.65 -18.15 -27.56
CA GLU A 696 -23.36 -18.18 -26.14
C GLU A 696 -24.53 -18.71 -25.30
N LEU A 697 -25.77 -18.63 -25.82
CA LEU A 697 -26.99 -19.13 -25.18
C LEU A 697 -27.28 -20.60 -25.48
N ASP A 698 -26.49 -21.26 -26.34
CA ASP A 698 -26.70 -22.68 -26.64
C ASP A 698 -26.58 -23.55 -25.38
N LYS A 699 -27.50 -24.52 -25.25
CA LYS A 699 -27.63 -25.32 -24.02
C LYS A 699 -26.51 -26.32 -23.81
N THR A 700 -25.81 -26.70 -24.89
CA THR A 700 -24.86 -27.82 -24.92
C THR A 700 -23.44 -27.33 -25.18
N TYR A 701 -23.28 -26.38 -26.10
CA TYR A 701 -22.00 -25.92 -26.65
C TYR A 701 -21.73 -24.44 -26.39
N GLY A 702 -22.70 -23.68 -25.86
CA GLY A 702 -22.56 -22.26 -25.57
C GLY A 702 -21.56 -21.98 -24.44
N ALA A 703 -21.00 -20.76 -24.42
CA ALA A 703 -20.00 -20.34 -23.45
C ALA A 703 -20.44 -20.60 -21.99
N HIS A 704 -21.71 -20.33 -21.68
CA HIS A 704 -22.25 -20.60 -20.33
C HIS A 704 -22.31 -22.09 -20.00
N ALA A 705 -22.60 -22.96 -20.97
CA ALA A 705 -22.59 -24.41 -20.77
C ALA A 705 -21.16 -24.92 -20.48
N VAL A 706 -20.18 -24.43 -21.26
CA VAL A 706 -18.75 -24.77 -21.09
C VAL A 706 -18.25 -24.39 -19.69
N PHE A 707 -18.62 -23.20 -19.18
CA PHE A 707 -18.23 -22.75 -17.85
C PHE A 707 -19.18 -23.20 -16.71
N SER A 708 -20.11 -24.11 -16.99
CA SER A 708 -21.08 -24.62 -16.02
C SER A 708 -21.91 -23.51 -15.33
N GLN A 709 -22.28 -22.48 -16.08
CA GLN A 709 -23.09 -21.32 -15.67
C GLN A 709 -24.53 -21.35 -16.23
N ALA A 710 -25.18 -22.52 -16.22
CA ALA A 710 -26.54 -22.66 -16.72
C ALA A 710 -27.56 -21.64 -16.13
N PRO A 711 -27.52 -21.27 -14.83
CA PRO A 711 -28.41 -20.25 -14.31
C PRO A 711 -28.20 -18.85 -14.90
N GLU A 712 -26.96 -18.49 -15.27
CA GLU A 712 -26.69 -17.19 -15.91
C GLU A 712 -27.10 -17.20 -17.39
N ARG A 713 -26.97 -18.35 -18.08
CA ARG A 713 -27.55 -18.56 -19.42
C ARG A 713 -29.05 -18.32 -19.43
N ASP A 714 -29.79 -18.96 -18.53
CA ASP A 714 -31.25 -18.87 -18.47
C ASP A 714 -31.72 -17.43 -18.16
N ARG A 715 -30.92 -16.65 -17.42
CA ARG A 715 -31.16 -15.22 -17.19
C ARG A 715 -30.90 -14.37 -18.44
N GLY A 716 -29.82 -14.67 -19.18
CA GLY A 716 -29.49 -14.00 -20.44
C GLY A 716 -30.58 -14.25 -21.50
N GLU A 717 -31.00 -15.50 -21.67
CA GLU A 717 -32.10 -15.88 -22.58
C GLU A 717 -33.40 -15.16 -22.23
N SER A 718 -33.80 -15.18 -20.94
CA SER A 718 -34.96 -14.47 -20.43
C SER A 718 -34.91 -12.96 -20.67
N ALA A 719 -33.74 -12.34 -20.45
CA ALA A 719 -33.52 -10.92 -20.66
C ALA A 719 -33.68 -10.55 -22.15
N CYS A 720 -33.05 -11.32 -23.05
CA CYS A 720 -33.14 -11.11 -24.49
C CYS A 720 -34.57 -11.23 -25.02
N ILE A 721 -35.30 -12.29 -24.64
CA ILE A 721 -36.71 -12.47 -25.00
C ILE A 721 -37.56 -11.28 -24.49
N SER A 722 -37.31 -10.85 -23.26
CA SER A 722 -38.05 -9.74 -22.64
C SER A 722 -37.83 -8.41 -23.37
N VAL A 723 -36.60 -8.11 -23.81
CA VAL A 723 -36.32 -6.90 -24.61
C VAL A 723 -37.01 -6.96 -25.96
N LEU A 724 -36.92 -8.08 -26.67
CA LEU A 724 -37.56 -8.28 -27.97
C LEU A 724 -39.09 -8.14 -27.88
N ALA A 725 -39.70 -8.66 -26.81
CA ALA A 725 -41.13 -8.50 -26.55
C ALA A 725 -41.51 -7.05 -26.20
N LEU A 726 -40.70 -6.34 -25.42
CA LEU A 726 -40.91 -4.93 -25.09
C LEU A 726 -40.86 -4.04 -26.34
N VAL A 727 -39.84 -4.20 -27.19
CA VAL A 727 -39.64 -3.40 -28.41
C VAL A 727 -40.79 -3.57 -29.41
N ARG A 728 -41.42 -4.75 -29.46
CA ARG A 728 -42.54 -5.05 -30.37
C ARG A 728 -43.92 -5.00 -29.72
N ASN A 729 -44.02 -4.54 -28.47
CA ASN A 729 -45.28 -4.46 -27.74
C ASN A 729 -46.02 -5.83 -27.63
N ARG A 730 -45.27 -6.93 -27.43
CA ARG A 730 -45.79 -8.30 -27.29
C ARG A 730 -45.99 -8.68 -25.82
N TYR A 731 -47.09 -8.22 -25.24
CA TYR A 731 -47.48 -8.51 -23.85
C TYR A 731 -47.63 -10.00 -23.56
N ASP A 732 -48.12 -10.75 -24.56
CA ASP A 732 -48.34 -12.19 -24.51
C ASP A 732 -47.04 -12.96 -24.28
N ILE A 733 -45.99 -12.68 -25.05
CA ILE A 733 -44.66 -13.30 -24.91
C ILE A 733 -44.01 -12.86 -23.59
N PHE A 734 -44.12 -11.58 -23.24
CA PHE A 734 -43.49 -11.04 -22.04
C PHE A 734 -44.02 -11.67 -20.75
N THR A 735 -45.34 -11.89 -20.67
CA THR A 735 -46.04 -12.39 -19.47
C THR A 735 -46.33 -13.88 -19.48
N GLN A 736 -46.03 -14.59 -20.57
CA GLN A 736 -46.22 -16.05 -20.69
C GLN A 736 -45.75 -16.87 -19.47
N PRO A 737 -44.59 -16.60 -18.83
CA PRO A 737 -44.13 -17.44 -17.73
C PRO A 737 -44.70 -17.02 -16.36
N GLN A 738 -45.61 -16.04 -16.30
CA GLN A 738 -46.19 -15.50 -15.07
C GLN A 738 -47.51 -16.20 -14.74
N ALA A 739 -47.73 -16.52 -13.46
CA ALA A 739 -49.02 -17.01 -12.98
C ALA A 739 -50.06 -15.87 -12.93
N ASP A 740 -51.34 -16.19 -13.14
CA ASP A 740 -52.43 -15.20 -13.25
C ASP A 740 -52.53 -14.25 -12.05
N ASN A 741 -52.23 -14.73 -10.84
CA ASN A 741 -52.32 -13.96 -9.60
C ASN A 741 -51.19 -12.93 -9.40
N VAL A 742 -50.12 -13.00 -10.20
CA VAL A 742 -48.99 -12.05 -10.16
C VAL A 742 -48.74 -11.43 -11.54
N LYS A 743 -49.55 -11.76 -12.54
CA LYS A 743 -49.39 -11.33 -13.92
C LYS A 743 -49.36 -9.81 -14.02
N LEU A 744 -48.42 -9.28 -14.80
CA LEU A 744 -48.23 -7.85 -15.03
C LEU A 744 -49.54 -7.19 -15.49
N LEU A 745 -49.92 -6.07 -14.89
CA LEU A 745 -51.16 -5.38 -15.26
C LEU A 745 -51.02 -4.68 -16.62
N GLU A 746 -52.12 -4.57 -17.38
CA GLU A 746 -52.12 -3.85 -18.66
C GLU A 746 -51.73 -2.37 -18.51
N SER A 747 -52.13 -1.74 -17.40
CA SER A 747 -51.70 -0.37 -17.08
C SER A 747 -50.18 -0.27 -16.93
N GLN A 748 -49.57 -1.20 -16.19
CA GLN A 748 -48.11 -1.26 -16.00
C GLN A 748 -47.38 -1.56 -17.32
N TRP A 749 -47.98 -2.39 -18.18
CA TRP A 749 -47.46 -2.66 -19.52
C TRP A 749 -47.46 -1.39 -20.38
N LEU A 750 -48.55 -0.62 -20.37
CA LEU A 750 -48.63 0.67 -21.07
C LEU A 750 -47.53 1.63 -20.59
N GLU A 751 -47.25 1.66 -19.29
CA GLU A 751 -46.17 2.48 -18.73
C GLU A 751 -44.78 2.01 -19.19
N LEU A 752 -44.54 0.71 -19.30
CA LEU A 752 -43.29 0.18 -19.89
C LEU A 752 -43.18 0.54 -21.37
N GLN A 753 -44.28 0.47 -22.11
CA GLN A 753 -44.32 0.87 -23.52
C GLN A 753 -44.04 2.37 -23.70
N GLN A 754 -44.52 3.23 -22.80
CA GLN A 754 -44.16 4.67 -22.79
C GLN A 754 -42.67 4.91 -22.57
N ILE A 755 -42.00 4.06 -21.78
CA ILE A 755 -40.55 4.15 -21.60
C ILE A 755 -39.85 3.71 -22.89
N VAL A 756 -40.28 2.60 -23.51
CA VAL A 756 -39.71 2.12 -24.78
C VAL A 756 -39.93 3.13 -25.91
N SER A 757 -41.09 3.79 -25.97
CA SER A 757 -41.35 4.86 -26.94
C SER A 757 -40.52 6.11 -26.71
N TRP A 758 -40.03 6.35 -25.49
CA TRP A 758 -39.08 7.43 -25.21
C TRP A 758 -37.65 7.06 -25.61
N ILE A 759 -37.28 5.79 -25.52
CA ILE A 759 -35.98 5.28 -25.96
C ILE A 759 -35.86 5.37 -27.48
N GLU A 760 -36.91 4.97 -28.21
CA GLU A 760 -36.95 4.85 -29.68
C GLU A 760 -35.80 3.97 -30.22
N PRO A 761 -35.68 2.70 -29.79
CA PRO A 761 -34.49 1.91 -30.04
C PRO A 761 -34.31 1.53 -31.52
N GLU A 762 -33.13 1.76 -32.07
CA GLU A 762 -32.76 1.34 -33.42
C GLU A 762 -32.36 -0.16 -33.48
N PRO A 763 -32.46 -0.84 -34.64
CA PRO A 763 -32.06 -2.25 -34.75
C PRO A 763 -30.63 -2.54 -34.30
N GLU A 764 -29.68 -1.64 -34.57
CA GLU A 764 -28.29 -1.79 -34.14
C GLU A 764 -28.13 -1.70 -32.61
N GLU A 765 -28.92 -0.85 -31.96
CA GLU A 765 -28.93 -0.67 -30.50
C GLU A 765 -29.53 -1.89 -29.81
N VAL A 766 -30.62 -2.43 -30.36
CA VAL A 766 -31.23 -3.68 -29.89
C VAL A 766 -30.22 -4.83 -30.02
N HIS A 767 -29.53 -4.93 -31.16
CA HIS A 767 -28.49 -5.95 -31.37
C HIS A 767 -27.38 -5.86 -30.31
N ALA A 768 -26.84 -4.67 -30.04
CA ALA A 768 -25.83 -4.46 -29.00
C ALA A 768 -26.33 -4.86 -27.60
N VAL A 769 -27.58 -4.53 -27.26
CA VAL A 769 -28.20 -4.89 -25.97
C VAL A 769 -28.40 -6.40 -25.84
N LEU A 770 -28.78 -7.10 -26.91
CA LEU A 770 -28.94 -8.56 -26.88
C LEU A 770 -27.61 -9.28 -26.64
N VAL A 771 -26.54 -8.87 -27.34
CA VAL A 771 -25.19 -9.40 -27.12
C VAL A 771 -24.76 -9.17 -25.68
N LEU A 772 -24.94 -7.94 -25.16
CA LEU A 772 -24.63 -7.60 -23.79
C LEU A 772 -25.36 -8.48 -22.77
N LEU A 773 -26.68 -8.62 -22.92
CA LEU A 773 -27.51 -9.44 -22.03
C LEU A 773 -27.13 -10.91 -22.05
N ALA A 774 -26.76 -11.44 -23.23
CA ALA A 774 -26.36 -12.82 -23.40
C ALA A 774 -25.04 -13.15 -22.71
N ILE A 775 -23.99 -12.32 -22.86
CA ILE A 775 -22.64 -12.68 -22.42
C ILE A 775 -22.24 -12.13 -21.05
N ARG A 776 -22.95 -11.14 -20.52
CA ARG A 776 -22.61 -10.48 -19.25
C ARG A 776 -22.41 -11.45 -18.08
N GLY A 777 -23.21 -12.52 -18.02
CA GLY A 777 -23.13 -13.52 -16.95
C GLY A 777 -21.76 -14.22 -16.85
N LEU A 778 -20.99 -14.27 -17.94
CA LEU A 778 -19.66 -14.89 -17.98
C LEU A 778 -18.66 -14.18 -17.05
N GLY A 779 -18.82 -12.86 -16.85
CA GLY A 779 -17.99 -12.09 -15.93
C GLY A 779 -18.12 -12.52 -14.46
N LYS A 780 -19.17 -13.26 -14.09
CA LYS A 780 -19.35 -13.81 -12.73
C LYS A 780 -18.72 -15.19 -12.56
N SER A 781 -18.33 -15.84 -13.65
CA SER A 781 -17.77 -17.19 -13.61
C SER A 781 -16.42 -17.19 -12.91
N LYS A 782 -16.28 -17.95 -11.82
CA LYS A 782 -14.99 -18.14 -11.14
C LYS A 782 -13.94 -18.72 -12.08
N ALA A 783 -14.34 -19.60 -13.01
CA ALA A 783 -13.45 -20.20 -14.00
C ALA A 783 -12.92 -19.16 -14.99
N VAL A 784 -13.74 -18.17 -15.36
CA VAL A 784 -13.31 -17.04 -16.20
C VAL A 784 -12.43 -16.09 -15.39
N ILE A 785 -12.87 -15.63 -14.22
CA ILE A 785 -12.15 -14.65 -13.38
C ILE A 785 -10.74 -15.14 -13.00
N GLN A 786 -10.58 -16.43 -12.71
CA GLN A 786 -9.27 -17.01 -12.37
C GLN A 786 -8.29 -17.03 -13.54
N GLN A 787 -8.82 -17.01 -14.76
CA GLN A 787 -8.08 -17.02 -16.02
C GLN A 787 -7.86 -15.63 -16.62
N VAL A 788 -8.22 -14.54 -15.91
CA VAL A 788 -7.94 -13.17 -16.36
C VAL A 788 -6.90 -12.51 -15.45
N SER A 789 -6.10 -11.60 -16.01
CA SER A 789 -5.09 -10.85 -15.26
C SER A 789 -5.74 -10.03 -14.14
N HIS A 790 -4.99 -9.73 -13.07
CA HIS A 790 -5.53 -9.16 -11.84
C HIS A 790 -6.33 -7.86 -12.07
N ASP A 791 -5.95 -7.05 -13.04
CA ASP A 791 -6.61 -5.78 -13.38
C ASP A 791 -7.97 -5.96 -14.07
N HIS A 792 -8.24 -7.14 -14.65
CA HIS A 792 -9.47 -7.44 -15.40
C HIS A 792 -10.43 -8.35 -14.64
N ARG A 793 -10.19 -8.61 -13.35
CA ARG A 793 -11.01 -9.56 -12.55
C ARG A 793 -12.40 -9.04 -12.14
N ARG A 794 -12.74 -7.78 -12.44
CA ARG A 794 -14.12 -7.28 -12.24
C ARG A 794 -15.05 -7.90 -13.29
N PRO A 795 -16.32 -8.23 -12.97
CA PRO A 795 -17.21 -8.91 -13.93
C PRO A 795 -17.36 -8.17 -15.26
N GLU A 796 -17.58 -6.86 -15.23
CA GLU A 796 -17.76 -6.03 -16.41
C GLU A 796 -16.46 -5.96 -17.23
N ARG A 797 -15.32 -5.78 -16.55
CA ARG A 797 -13.98 -5.74 -17.18
C ARG A 797 -13.55 -7.09 -17.75
N ALA A 798 -13.94 -8.19 -17.14
CA ALA A 798 -13.68 -9.53 -17.64
C ALA A 798 -14.43 -9.76 -18.96
N VAL A 799 -15.68 -9.28 -19.06
CA VAL A 799 -16.46 -9.39 -20.31
C VAL A 799 -15.88 -8.52 -21.41
N ILE A 800 -15.44 -7.28 -21.11
CA ILE A 800 -14.73 -6.41 -22.06
C ILE A 800 -13.41 -7.08 -22.50
N TYR A 801 -12.67 -7.67 -21.57
CA TYR A 801 -11.44 -8.39 -21.91
C TYR A 801 -11.71 -9.57 -22.85
N LEU A 802 -12.77 -10.34 -22.59
CA LEU A 802 -13.17 -11.43 -23.47
C LEU A 802 -13.58 -10.92 -24.87
N SER A 803 -14.34 -9.82 -24.96
CA SER A 803 -14.76 -9.25 -26.25
C SER A 803 -13.59 -8.70 -27.06
N GLN A 804 -12.54 -8.21 -26.40
CA GLN A 804 -11.37 -7.64 -27.08
C GLN A 804 -10.35 -8.71 -27.49
N TYR A 805 -10.04 -9.65 -26.60
CA TYR A 805 -8.91 -10.59 -26.77
C TYR A 805 -9.33 -12.03 -27.05
N HIS A 806 -10.55 -12.44 -26.66
CA HIS A 806 -11.02 -13.83 -26.76
C HIS A 806 -12.39 -13.93 -27.43
N LYS A 807 -12.52 -13.35 -28.63
CA LYS A 807 -13.75 -13.39 -29.45
C LYS A 807 -14.18 -14.80 -29.88
N ASN A 808 -13.38 -15.83 -29.62
CA ASN A 808 -13.74 -17.25 -29.78
C ASN A 808 -14.64 -17.77 -28.65
N VAL A 809 -14.57 -17.15 -27.48
CA VAL A 809 -15.40 -17.46 -26.31
C VAL A 809 -16.73 -16.69 -26.36
N VAL A 810 -16.71 -15.47 -26.90
CA VAL A 810 -17.87 -14.59 -27.09
C VAL A 810 -18.04 -14.20 -28.57
N PRO A 811 -18.35 -15.17 -29.46
CA PRO A 811 -18.42 -14.95 -30.90
C PRO A 811 -19.42 -13.86 -31.33
N SER A 812 -20.52 -13.67 -30.60
CA SER A 812 -21.55 -12.67 -30.94
C SER A 812 -21.02 -11.22 -30.98
N THR A 813 -19.94 -10.93 -30.25
CA THR A 813 -19.27 -9.62 -30.25
C THR A 813 -18.59 -9.29 -31.58
N ARG A 814 -18.35 -10.28 -32.45
CA ARG A 814 -17.76 -10.07 -33.79
C ARG A 814 -18.74 -9.44 -34.77
N TRP A 815 -20.05 -9.59 -34.52
CA TRP A 815 -21.12 -9.16 -35.43
C TRP A 815 -21.65 -7.77 -35.12
N LEU A 816 -21.11 -7.11 -34.09
CA LEU A 816 -21.45 -5.73 -33.77
C LEU A 816 -20.79 -4.77 -34.76
N THR A 817 -21.55 -3.76 -35.19
CA THR A 817 -20.99 -2.61 -35.92
C THR A 817 -20.03 -1.82 -35.01
N GLU A 818 -19.27 -0.88 -35.57
CA GLU A 818 -18.40 0.00 -34.76
C GLU A 818 -19.23 0.77 -33.72
N LYS A 819 -20.35 1.37 -34.14
CA LYS A 819 -21.35 2.01 -33.26
C LYS A 819 -21.89 1.03 -32.21
N GLY A 820 -22.26 -0.19 -32.61
CA GLY A 820 -22.76 -1.22 -31.70
C GLY A 820 -21.72 -1.66 -30.66
N THR A 821 -20.45 -1.71 -31.03
CA THR A 821 -19.33 -2.04 -30.13
C THR A 821 -19.11 -0.95 -29.10
N GLU A 822 -19.13 0.33 -29.52
CA GLU A 822 -19.04 1.48 -28.61
C GLU A 822 -20.19 1.51 -27.60
N LEU A 823 -21.42 1.26 -28.05
CA LEU A 823 -22.60 1.17 -27.19
C LEU A 823 -22.53 -0.01 -26.21
N PHE A 824 -22.07 -1.18 -26.68
CA PHE A 824 -21.86 -2.37 -25.85
C PHE A 824 -20.84 -2.13 -24.73
N GLU A 825 -19.63 -1.63 -25.07
CA GLU A 825 -18.59 -1.34 -24.09
C GLU A 825 -19.00 -0.19 -23.17
N GLY A 826 -19.61 0.86 -23.73
CA GLY A 826 -20.14 1.99 -22.98
C GLY A 826 -21.20 1.58 -21.96
N ALA A 827 -22.13 0.68 -22.32
CA ALA A 827 -23.17 0.21 -21.41
C ALA A 827 -22.60 -0.66 -20.29
N LEU A 828 -21.57 -1.49 -20.56
CA LEU A 828 -20.85 -2.24 -19.51
C LEU A 828 -20.15 -1.32 -18.52
N LEU A 829 -19.45 -0.31 -19.02
CA LEU A 829 -18.76 0.68 -18.17
C LEU A 829 -19.75 1.53 -17.37
N THR A 830 -20.86 1.93 -17.99
CA THR A 830 -21.96 2.63 -17.29
C THR A 830 -22.53 1.75 -16.17
N HIS A 831 -22.68 0.44 -16.42
CA HIS A 831 -23.17 -0.49 -15.40
C HIS A 831 -22.18 -0.76 -14.26
N GLU A 832 -20.87 -0.76 -14.55
CA GLU A 832 -19.81 -0.85 -13.54
C GLU A 832 -19.87 0.35 -12.57
N LEU A 833 -20.22 1.53 -13.08
CA LEU A 833 -20.32 2.78 -12.32
C LEU A 833 -21.64 2.88 -11.53
N PHE A 834 -22.78 2.58 -12.17
CA PHE A 834 -24.10 2.73 -11.57
C PHE A 834 -24.97 1.51 -11.83
N ASN A 835 -25.46 0.86 -10.77
CA ASN A 835 -26.41 -0.25 -10.90
C ASN A 835 -27.83 0.16 -10.46
N LEU A 836 -28.79 0.12 -11.38
CA LEU A 836 -30.19 0.45 -11.07
C LEU A 836 -30.75 -0.39 -9.94
N ALA A 837 -30.46 -1.69 -9.89
CA ALA A 837 -30.98 -2.58 -8.86
C ALA A 837 -30.52 -2.15 -7.45
N GLN A 838 -29.30 -1.62 -7.32
CA GLN A 838 -28.80 -1.06 -6.06
C GLN A 838 -29.54 0.23 -5.68
N MET A 839 -29.90 1.09 -6.65
CA MET A 839 -30.73 2.27 -6.39
C MET A 839 -32.14 1.88 -5.95
N LEU A 840 -32.81 0.95 -6.66
CA LEU A 840 -34.16 0.50 -6.31
C LEU A 840 -34.22 -0.13 -4.91
N GLN A 841 -33.12 -0.77 -4.48
CA GLN A 841 -33.00 -1.36 -3.15
C GLN A 841 -32.61 -0.33 -2.07
N GLY A 842 -32.35 0.93 -2.42
CA GLY A 842 -31.90 1.94 -1.46
C GLY A 842 -30.47 1.73 -0.95
N GLU A 843 -29.68 0.93 -1.66
CA GLU A 843 -28.25 0.71 -1.37
C GLU A 843 -27.44 1.95 -1.78
N ASN A 844 -27.58 2.37 -3.04
CA ASN A 844 -26.97 3.60 -3.57
C ASN A 844 -27.42 4.85 -2.81
N CYS A 845 -26.67 5.94 -2.95
CA CYS A 845 -27.03 7.28 -2.49
C CYS A 845 -27.00 8.30 -3.65
N PRO A 846 -27.37 9.58 -3.43
CA PRO A 846 -27.31 10.61 -4.47
C PRO A 846 -25.95 10.73 -5.20
N GLY A 847 -24.84 10.47 -4.52
CA GLY A 847 -23.50 10.43 -5.10
C GLY A 847 -23.36 9.45 -6.27
N ASN A 848 -23.98 8.26 -6.20
CA ASN A 848 -23.97 7.30 -7.31
C ASN A 848 -24.76 7.82 -8.52
N VAL A 849 -25.85 8.56 -8.29
CA VAL A 849 -26.63 9.21 -9.36
C VAL A 849 -25.80 10.31 -10.01
N LYS A 850 -24.96 11.03 -9.25
CA LYS A 850 -24.00 12.00 -9.77
C LYS A 850 -22.90 11.38 -10.63
N GLU A 851 -22.40 10.19 -10.27
CA GLU A 851 -21.46 9.44 -11.10
C GLU A 851 -22.10 9.07 -12.45
N LEU A 852 -23.35 8.59 -12.44
CA LEU A 852 -24.12 8.33 -13.66
C LEU A 852 -24.33 9.62 -14.48
N HIS A 853 -24.81 10.70 -13.86
CA HIS A 853 -25.04 11.98 -14.52
C HIS A 853 -23.77 12.51 -15.20
N SER A 854 -22.64 12.46 -14.50
CA SER A 854 -21.34 12.91 -15.04
C SER A 854 -20.89 12.04 -16.23
N HIS A 855 -21.06 10.72 -16.13
CA HIS A 855 -20.68 9.79 -17.19
C HIS A 855 -21.54 9.95 -18.45
N ILE A 856 -22.86 10.10 -18.29
CA ILE A 856 -23.79 10.31 -19.39
C ILE A 856 -23.59 11.69 -20.03
N ALA A 857 -23.32 12.73 -19.25
CA ALA A 857 -23.00 14.06 -19.76
C ALA A 857 -21.76 14.06 -20.67
N GLU A 858 -20.79 13.16 -20.41
CA GLU A 858 -19.59 12.99 -21.24
C GLU A 858 -19.85 12.12 -22.48
N LYS A 859 -20.59 11.01 -22.33
CA LYS A 859 -20.76 10.00 -23.39
C LYS A 859 -21.93 10.24 -24.34
N GLY A 860 -22.91 11.06 -23.93
CA GLY A 860 -24.05 11.45 -24.76
C GLY A 860 -25.34 10.67 -24.49
N ASP A 861 -26.45 11.23 -25.01
CA ASP A 861 -27.82 10.77 -24.75
C ASP A 861 -28.14 9.41 -25.37
N ALA A 862 -27.56 9.08 -26.54
CA ALA A 862 -27.76 7.78 -27.19
C ALA A 862 -27.32 6.62 -26.29
N LEU A 863 -26.14 6.73 -25.66
CA LEU A 863 -25.68 5.73 -24.69
C LEU A 863 -26.64 5.59 -23.51
N PHE A 864 -27.22 6.70 -23.03
CA PHE A 864 -28.15 6.68 -21.93
C PHE A 864 -29.44 5.91 -22.27
N ARG A 865 -30.03 6.17 -23.43
CA ARG A 865 -31.23 5.44 -23.89
C ARG A 865 -30.98 3.94 -24.04
N VAL A 866 -29.85 3.57 -24.65
CA VAL A 866 -29.41 2.17 -24.78
C VAL A 866 -29.18 1.54 -23.40
N TYR A 867 -28.57 2.28 -22.47
CA TYR A 867 -28.36 1.81 -21.11
C TYR A 867 -29.69 1.55 -20.37
N ILE A 868 -30.70 2.41 -20.55
CA ILE A 868 -32.03 2.20 -19.99
C ILE A 868 -32.70 0.96 -20.62
N LEU A 869 -32.58 0.75 -21.93
CA LEU A 869 -33.10 -0.46 -22.58
C LEU A 869 -32.43 -1.73 -22.02
N PHE A 870 -31.11 -1.71 -21.87
CA PHE A 870 -30.36 -2.78 -21.22
C PHE A 870 -30.83 -3.03 -19.79
N LEU A 871 -31.08 -1.97 -19.00
CA LEU A 871 -31.59 -2.10 -17.64
C LEU A 871 -32.98 -2.75 -17.58
N LEU A 872 -33.88 -2.40 -18.49
CA LEU A 872 -35.20 -3.04 -18.61
C LEU A 872 -35.07 -4.53 -18.92
N GLY A 873 -34.19 -4.90 -19.85
CA GLY A 873 -33.89 -6.29 -20.16
C GLY A 873 -33.28 -7.04 -18.98
N PHE A 874 -32.26 -6.44 -18.34
CA PHE A 874 -31.56 -7.01 -17.20
C PHE A 874 -32.49 -7.30 -16.03
N MET A 875 -33.34 -6.32 -15.67
CA MET A 875 -34.32 -6.48 -14.60
C MET A 875 -35.36 -7.54 -14.95
N SER A 876 -35.79 -7.59 -16.22
CA SER A 876 -36.77 -8.58 -16.69
C SER A 876 -36.22 -10.02 -16.65
N GLY A 877 -34.91 -10.20 -16.85
CA GLY A 877 -34.25 -11.51 -16.88
C GLY A 877 -33.78 -12.07 -15.53
N LEU A 878 -33.85 -11.32 -14.41
CA LEU A 878 -33.26 -11.72 -13.12
C LEU A 878 -33.67 -13.12 -12.61
N ALA A 879 -34.90 -13.55 -12.91
CA ALA A 879 -35.47 -14.82 -12.49
C ALA A 879 -35.31 -15.97 -13.51
N GLY A 880 -34.79 -15.69 -14.72
CA GLY A 880 -34.67 -16.65 -15.82
C GLY A 880 -36.01 -17.16 -16.36
N GLY A 881 -35.97 -17.86 -17.50
CA GLY A 881 -37.14 -18.47 -18.18
C GLY A 881 -37.46 -17.87 -19.55
N GLN A 882 -38.56 -18.30 -20.16
CA GLN A 882 -39.00 -17.84 -21.48
C GLN A 882 -39.95 -16.65 -21.31
N GLY A 883 -39.41 -15.42 -21.38
CA GLY A 883 -40.11 -14.19 -20.98
C GLY A 883 -39.76 -13.75 -19.56
N SER A 884 -40.45 -12.73 -19.02
CA SER A 884 -40.09 -12.17 -17.71
C SER A 884 -40.88 -12.79 -16.57
N ARG A 885 -40.23 -13.55 -15.69
CA ARG A 885 -40.81 -13.96 -14.39
C ARG A 885 -40.68 -12.89 -13.30
N PHE A 886 -39.64 -12.06 -13.41
CA PHE A 886 -39.33 -11.04 -12.41
C PHE A 886 -40.20 -9.79 -12.55
N MET A 887 -40.40 -9.29 -13.78
CA MET A 887 -41.15 -8.07 -14.09
C MET A 887 -42.66 -8.34 -14.10
N ASN A 888 -43.17 -8.67 -12.93
CA ASN A 888 -44.57 -9.02 -12.67
C ASN A 888 -45.27 -7.86 -11.94
N ALA A 889 -46.58 -7.98 -11.66
CA ALA A 889 -47.36 -6.86 -11.12
C ALA A 889 -46.83 -6.31 -9.77
N LYS A 890 -46.13 -7.13 -8.99
CA LYS A 890 -45.57 -6.71 -7.69
C LYS A 890 -44.28 -5.91 -7.84
N ASN A 891 -43.46 -6.24 -8.83
CA ASN A 891 -42.10 -5.69 -9.00
C ASN A 891 -42.04 -4.57 -10.05
N ALA A 892 -42.98 -4.52 -10.99
CA ALA A 892 -42.95 -3.61 -12.12
C ALA A 892 -42.88 -2.14 -11.71
N ASP A 893 -43.75 -1.71 -10.79
CA ASP A 893 -43.84 -0.28 -10.41
C ASP A 893 -42.55 0.26 -9.79
N ALA A 894 -41.79 -0.59 -9.08
CA ALA A 894 -40.50 -0.16 -8.53
C ALA A 894 -39.51 0.12 -9.67
N THR A 895 -39.48 -0.74 -10.70
CA THR A 895 -38.60 -0.55 -11.85
C THR A 895 -39.05 0.62 -12.72
N ILE A 896 -40.35 0.69 -13.06
CA ILE A 896 -40.96 1.78 -13.83
C ILE A 896 -40.72 3.12 -13.14
N GLY A 897 -41.00 3.20 -11.83
CA GLY A 897 -40.77 4.39 -11.02
C GLY A 897 -39.30 4.81 -11.05
N GLY A 898 -38.36 3.88 -10.83
CA GLY A 898 -36.94 4.20 -10.85
C GLY A 898 -36.45 4.70 -12.21
N VAL A 899 -36.87 4.06 -13.29
CA VAL A 899 -36.53 4.49 -14.67
C VAL A 899 -37.14 5.86 -14.98
N ARG A 900 -38.38 6.14 -14.58
CA ARG A 900 -39.04 7.45 -14.80
C ARG A 900 -38.33 8.60 -14.11
N VAL A 901 -37.81 8.39 -12.90
CA VAL A 901 -37.04 9.45 -12.25
C VAL A 901 -35.68 9.63 -12.92
N LEU A 902 -35.05 8.54 -13.40
CA LEU A 902 -33.84 8.63 -14.21
C LEU A 902 -34.04 9.29 -15.58
N GLN A 903 -35.23 9.24 -16.21
CA GLN A 903 -35.49 10.00 -17.43
C GLN A 903 -35.29 11.52 -17.26
N LYS A 904 -35.31 12.01 -16.02
CA LYS A 904 -35.06 13.42 -15.67
C LYS A 904 -33.60 13.71 -15.33
N LEU A 905 -32.67 12.76 -15.56
CA LEU A 905 -31.26 12.82 -15.16
C LEU A 905 -30.56 14.13 -15.54
N MET A 906 -30.80 14.62 -16.77
CA MET A 906 -30.16 15.83 -17.29
C MET A 906 -30.87 17.14 -16.90
N ASN A 907 -32.08 17.05 -16.32
CA ASN A 907 -32.96 18.20 -16.10
C ASN A 907 -33.18 18.54 -14.61
N VAL A 908 -32.88 17.59 -13.72
CA VAL A 908 -33.19 17.67 -12.28
C VAL A 908 -31.93 17.31 -11.48
N SER A 909 -31.77 17.88 -10.28
CA SER A 909 -30.62 17.57 -9.44
C SER A 909 -30.58 16.10 -9.02
N GLU A 910 -29.38 15.57 -8.81
CA GLU A 910 -29.13 14.17 -8.52
C GLU A 910 -29.74 13.74 -7.17
N THR A 911 -29.78 14.68 -6.22
CA THR A 911 -30.48 14.52 -4.94
C THR A 911 -31.98 14.40 -5.11
N ALA A 912 -32.59 15.21 -5.98
CA ALA A 912 -34.02 15.18 -6.24
C ALA A 912 -34.42 13.93 -7.04
N ILE A 913 -33.52 13.39 -7.86
CA ILE A 913 -33.73 12.11 -8.55
C ILE A 913 -33.76 10.96 -7.53
N TYR A 914 -32.76 10.86 -6.67
CA TYR A 914 -32.69 9.79 -5.69
C TYR A 914 -33.86 9.84 -4.69
N TRP A 915 -34.06 11.00 -4.03
CA TRP A 915 -35.13 11.16 -3.05
C TRP A 915 -36.53 11.19 -3.69
N GLY A 916 -36.65 11.65 -4.95
CA GLY A 916 -37.89 11.56 -5.71
C GLY A 916 -38.36 10.12 -5.91
N TYR A 917 -37.42 9.20 -6.16
CA TYR A 917 -37.75 7.76 -6.23
C TYR A 917 -38.20 7.21 -4.86
N LEU A 918 -37.50 7.54 -3.77
CA LEU A 918 -37.88 7.09 -2.44
C LEU A 918 -39.25 7.64 -2.00
N ASN A 919 -39.56 8.90 -2.33
CA ASN A 919 -40.87 9.49 -2.06
C ASN A 919 -41.98 8.76 -2.84
N LEU A 920 -41.76 8.46 -4.12
CA LEU A 920 -42.71 7.66 -4.92
C LEU A 920 -42.93 6.27 -4.30
N ARG A 921 -41.88 5.68 -3.72
CA ARG A 921 -41.99 4.41 -3.01
C ARG A 921 -42.77 4.54 -1.68
N ALA A 922 -42.55 5.62 -0.94
CA ALA A 922 -43.28 5.92 0.30
C ALA A 922 -44.77 6.14 0.03
N GLU A 923 -45.13 6.94 -0.97
CA GLU A 923 -46.51 7.17 -1.40
C GLU A 923 -47.21 5.86 -1.76
N LYS A 924 -46.53 5.02 -2.57
CA LYS A 924 -47.08 3.73 -3.00
C LYS A 924 -47.29 2.75 -1.85
N LEU A 925 -46.45 2.81 -0.82
CA LEU A 925 -46.58 1.98 0.39
C LEU A 925 -47.40 2.67 1.50
N CYS A 926 -47.94 3.87 1.24
CA CYS A 926 -48.64 4.70 2.21
C CYS A 926 -47.84 4.97 3.51
N LEU A 927 -46.53 5.17 3.39
CA LEU A 927 -45.62 5.41 4.50
C LEU A 927 -45.45 6.90 4.78
N PRO A 928 -45.23 7.32 6.05
CA PRO A 928 -44.81 8.68 6.35
C PRO A 928 -43.40 8.94 5.79
N PHE A 929 -43.11 10.18 5.40
CA PHE A 929 -41.79 10.63 4.92
C PHE A 929 -41.50 12.10 5.29
N ASN A 930 -42.13 12.61 6.35
CA ASN A 930 -42.08 14.03 6.73
C ASN A 930 -40.91 14.38 7.65
N SER A 931 -40.39 13.40 8.40
CA SER A 931 -39.22 13.57 9.27
C SER A 931 -37.97 12.87 8.72
N PRO A 932 -36.76 13.25 9.18
CA PRO A 932 -35.53 12.55 8.82
C PRO A 932 -35.56 11.04 9.11
N GLU A 933 -36.13 10.63 10.26
CA GLU A 933 -36.29 9.20 10.60
C GLU A 933 -37.29 8.50 9.67
N ASP A 934 -38.35 9.19 9.25
CA ASP A 934 -39.32 8.62 8.30
C ASP A 934 -38.65 8.30 6.95
N LEU A 935 -37.80 9.20 6.45
CA LEU A 935 -37.03 8.98 5.21
C LEU A 935 -36.06 7.79 5.32
N VAL A 936 -35.44 7.62 6.49
CA VAL A 936 -34.58 6.45 6.78
C VAL A 936 -35.40 5.16 6.78
N LEU A 937 -36.59 5.18 7.39
CA LEU A 937 -37.50 4.03 7.39
C LEU A 937 -37.99 3.68 5.98
N VAL A 938 -38.23 4.67 5.12
CA VAL A 938 -38.54 4.43 3.69
C VAL A 938 -37.36 3.76 3.00
N ARG A 939 -36.12 4.26 3.19
CA ARG A 939 -34.92 3.65 2.61
C ARG A 939 -34.69 2.23 3.13
N LEU A 940 -34.88 1.98 4.43
CA LEU A 940 -34.82 0.65 5.04
C LEU A 940 -35.93 -0.28 4.54
N ALA A 941 -37.11 0.26 4.22
CA ALA A 941 -38.20 -0.51 3.60
C ALA A 941 -37.81 -1.00 2.20
N CYS A 942 -37.09 -0.19 1.42
CA CYS A 942 -36.49 -0.60 0.15
C CYS A 942 -35.43 -1.71 0.35
N LEU A 943 -34.47 -1.51 1.26
CA LEU A 943 -33.41 -2.47 1.58
C LEU A 943 -33.98 -3.82 2.06
N GLY A 944 -35.04 -3.75 2.86
CA GLY A 944 -35.75 -4.88 3.41
C GLY A 944 -36.82 -5.50 2.49
N ARG A 945 -36.97 -4.98 1.26
CA ARG A 945 -37.97 -5.40 0.25
C ARG A 945 -39.40 -5.47 0.79
N VAL A 946 -39.78 -4.48 1.60
CA VAL A 946 -41.13 -4.39 2.17
C VAL A 946 -42.14 -4.12 1.06
N GLN A 947 -43.24 -4.87 1.06
CA GLN A 947 -44.33 -4.77 0.07
C GLN A 947 -45.68 -4.43 0.70
N ASP A 948 -45.82 -4.55 2.03
CA ASP A 948 -47.06 -4.41 2.76
C ASP A 948 -46.86 -3.69 4.10
N GLN A 949 -47.97 -3.25 4.69
CA GLN A 949 -47.96 -2.51 5.96
C GLN A 949 -47.41 -3.35 7.12
N LYS A 950 -47.68 -4.66 7.13
CA LYS A 950 -47.19 -5.59 8.16
C LYS A 950 -45.66 -5.70 8.15
N GLY A 951 -45.05 -5.77 6.97
CA GLY A 951 -43.60 -5.75 6.82
C GLY A 951 -42.99 -4.44 7.30
N TYR A 952 -43.67 -3.31 7.06
CA TYR A 952 -43.25 -1.99 7.55
C TYR A 952 -43.34 -1.87 9.07
N GLU A 953 -44.43 -2.33 9.69
CA GLU A 953 -44.58 -2.33 11.16
C GLU A 953 -43.47 -3.14 11.84
N SER A 954 -43.13 -4.31 11.28
CA SER A 954 -42.04 -5.14 11.80
C SER A 954 -40.68 -4.42 11.72
N LEU A 955 -40.43 -3.69 10.63
CA LEU A 955 -39.24 -2.85 10.47
C LEU A 955 -39.24 -1.67 11.45
N ARG A 956 -40.38 -0.99 11.61
CA ARG A 956 -40.54 0.16 12.51
C ARG A 956 -40.35 -0.23 13.97
N LEU A 957 -40.87 -1.39 14.39
CA LEU A 957 -40.64 -1.93 15.72
C LEU A 957 -39.15 -2.24 15.96
N ALA A 958 -38.47 -2.81 14.96
CA ALA A 958 -37.04 -3.07 15.06
C ALA A 958 -36.21 -1.78 15.18
N TRP A 959 -36.61 -0.70 14.49
CA TRP A 959 -36.00 0.63 14.59
C TRP A 959 -36.23 1.27 15.95
N LEU A 960 -37.48 1.25 16.45
CA LEU A 960 -37.85 1.84 17.75
C LEU A 960 -37.22 1.10 18.95
N ALA A 961 -36.79 -0.15 18.76
CA ALA A 961 -36.07 -0.92 19.77
C ALA A 961 -34.60 -0.45 19.97
N LEU A 962 -34.06 0.34 19.04
CA LEU A 962 -32.72 0.92 19.15
C LEU A 962 -32.72 2.13 20.09
N GLY A 963 -31.59 2.36 20.77
CA GLY A 963 -31.41 3.57 21.56
C GLY A 963 -31.35 4.83 20.69
N GLU A 964 -31.49 6.00 21.32
CA GLU A 964 -31.51 7.30 20.62
C GLU A 964 -30.18 7.58 19.89
N ARG A 965 -29.06 7.18 20.49
CA ARG A 965 -27.71 7.38 19.95
C ARG A 965 -27.48 6.53 18.70
N GLU A 966 -27.92 5.28 18.73
CA GLU A 966 -27.86 4.32 17.62
C GLU A 966 -28.73 4.81 16.46
N ARG A 967 -29.97 5.24 16.74
CA ARG A 967 -30.88 5.82 15.74
C ARG A 967 -30.29 7.08 15.10
N SER A 968 -29.73 8.00 15.88
CA SER A 968 -29.07 9.19 15.35
C SER A 968 -27.91 8.84 14.42
N SER A 969 -27.04 7.90 14.80
CA SER A 969 -25.90 7.50 13.97
C SER A 969 -26.31 6.84 12.64
N LEU A 970 -27.36 6.01 12.66
CA LEU A 970 -27.93 5.40 11.46
C LEU A 970 -28.64 6.42 10.58
N THR A 971 -29.37 7.37 11.17
CA THR A 971 -30.01 8.46 10.43
C THR A 971 -28.98 9.29 9.68
N ASP A 972 -27.89 9.69 10.32
CA ASP A 972 -26.80 10.41 9.66
C ASP A 972 -26.19 9.61 8.50
N HIS A 973 -26.09 8.29 8.64
CA HIS A 973 -25.56 7.43 7.58
C HIS A 973 -26.53 7.28 6.39
N PHE A 974 -27.80 6.98 6.65
CA PHE A 974 -28.79 6.72 5.61
C PHE A 974 -29.30 7.99 4.93
N LEU A 975 -29.06 9.18 5.50
CA LEU A 975 -29.34 10.45 4.84
C LEU A 975 -28.13 11.03 4.10
N ALA A 976 -26.93 10.49 4.32
CA ALA A 976 -25.70 10.98 3.71
C ALA A 976 -25.77 11.01 2.17
N ASP A 977 -25.51 12.17 1.57
CA ASP A 977 -25.69 12.36 0.12
C ASP A 977 -24.55 11.79 -0.75
N GLY A 978 -23.31 11.69 -0.24
CA GLY A 978 -22.15 11.26 -1.02
C GLY A 978 -21.69 12.28 -2.07
N ILE A 979 -22.19 13.52 -1.99
CA ILE A 979 -21.88 14.66 -2.87
C ILE A 979 -21.20 15.76 -2.07
N LYS A 980 -21.87 16.24 -1.02
CA LYS A 980 -21.37 17.26 -0.09
C LYS A 980 -20.72 16.63 1.12
N GLU A 981 -21.31 15.55 1.63
CA GLU A 981 -20.82 14.80 2.77
C GLU A 981 -20.39 13.39 2.37
N GLN A 982 -19.47 12.82 3.14
CA GLN A 982 -18.95 11.49 2.85
C GLN A 982 -20.00 10.43 3.16
N ALA A 983 -20.34 9.61 2.17
CA ALA A 983 -21.25 8.47 2.30
C ALA A 983 -20.51 7.14 2.11
N PHE A 984 -20.83 6.16 2.95
CA PHE A 984 -20.41 4.77 2.77
C PHE A 984 -21.50 4.04 1.99
N ASN A 985 -21.20 3.60 0.76
CA ASN A 985 -22.13 2.77 -0.01
C ASN A 985 -21.99 1.32 0.45
N LEU A 986 -22.86 0.87 1.36
CA LEU A 986 -22.83 -0.48 1.96
C LEU A 986 -23.34 -1.54 0.96
N GLU A 987 -22.45 -1.98 0.07
CA GLU A 987 -22.77 -2.96 -0.95
C GLU A 987 -23.15 -4.31 -0.33
N PHE A 988 -24.17 -4.98 -0.89
CA PHE A 988 -24.74 -6.23 -0.38
C PHE A 988 -25.46 -6.10 0.97
N LEU A 989 -25.76 -4.89 1.44
CA LEU A 989 -26.60 -4.67 2.62
C LEU A 989 -28.00 -5.32 2.50
N PRO A 990 -28.71 -5.30 1.36
CA PRO A 990 -29.97 -6.02 1.19
C PRO A 990 -29.87 -7.52 1.48
N ASN A 991 -28.73 -8.15 1.15
CA ASN A 991 -28.48 -9.55 1.47
C ASN A 991 -28.29 -9.75 2.98
N CYS A 992 -27.58 -8.84 3.65
CA CYS A 992 -27.45 -8.84 5.10
C CYS A 992 -28.82 -8.71 5.79
N VAL A 993 -29.67 -7.80 5.33
CA VAL A 993 -31.04 -7.60 5.85
C VAL A 993 -31.89 -8.84 5.62
N ALA A 994 -31.84 -9.45 4.43
CA ALA A 994 -32.59 -10.67 4.14
C ALA A 994 -32.15 -11.85 5.03
N ASN A 995 -30.83 -12.06 5.17
CA ASN A 995 -30.29 -13.12 6.00
C ASN A 995 -30.57 -12.88 7.50
N ALA A 996 -30.54 -11.63 7.96
CA ALA A 996 -30.88 -11.30 9.34
C ALA A 996 -32.38 -11.51 9.64
N LYS A 997 -33.28 -11.23 8.69
CA LYS A 997 -34.71 -11.55 8.82
C LYS A 997 -34.95 -13.07 8.84
N ALA A 998 -34.17 -13.83 8.06
CA ALA A 998 -34.27 -15.29 8.01
C ALA A 998 -33.66 -15.99 9.24
N ASN A 999 -32.69 -15.34 9.91
CA ASN A 999 -32.03 -15.88 11.10
C ASN A 999 -32.72 -15.36 12.40
N PRO A 1000 -33.48 -16.21 13.12
CA PRO A 1000 -34.28 -15.77 14.27
C PRO A 1000 -33.45 -15.30 15.47
N LEU A 1001 -32.17 -15.69 15.54
CA LEU A 1001 -31.27 -15.32 16.64
C LEU A 1001 -30.66 -13.93 16.45
N ILE A 1002 -30.55 -13.47 15.20
CA ILE A 1002 -30.01 -12.16 14.86
C ILE A 1002 -31.17 -11.17 14.76
N GLY A 1003 -32.10 -11.39 13.83
CA GLY A 1003 -33.19 -10.45 13.58
C GLY A 1003 -32.70 -9.06 13.13
N LEU A 1004 -33.66 -8.17 12.84
CA LEU A 1004 -33.34 -6.89 12.24
C LEU A 1004 -32.72 -5.90 13.23
N THR A 1005 -33.19 -5.87 14.48
CA THR A 1005 -32.66 -4.98 15.53
C THR A 1005 -31.18 -5.24 15.79
N CYS A 1006 -30.77 -6.51 15.91
CA CYS A 1006 -29.37 -6.86 16.14
C CYS A 1006 -28.48 -6.52 14.94
N LEU A 1007 -28.99 -6.67 13.71
CA LEU A 1007 -28.25 -6.24 12.51
C LEU A 1007 -28.04 -4.73 12.53
N LEU A 1008 -29.09 -3.94 12.79
CA LEU A 1008 -28.99 -2.48 12.82
C LEU A 1008 -28.02 -2.00 13.91
N ASP A 1009 -28.04 -2.66 15.07
CA ASP A 1009 -27.11 -2.40 16.16
C ASP A 1009 -25.65 -2.68 15.74
N VAL A 1010 -25.37 -3.85 15.16
CA VAL A 1010 -24.04 -4.21 14.63
C VAL A 1010 -23.61 -3.29 13.49
N LEU A 1011 -24.53 -2.77 12.68
CA LEU A 1011 -24.23 -1.77 11.66
C LEU A 1011 -23.79 -0.44 12.28
N THR A 1012 -24.27 -0.05 13.46
CA THR A 1012 -23.76 1.14 14.15
C THR A 1012 -22.29 0.96 14.56
N ASP A 1013 -21.94 -0.20 15.11
CA ASP A 1013 -20.55 -0.55 15.43
C ASP A 1013 -19.67 -0.57 14.19
N LEU A 1014 -20.19 -1.12 13.09
CA LEU A 1014 -19.50 -1.12 11.82
C LEU A 1014 -19.27 0.30 11.29
N LEU A 1015 -20.29 1.16 11.32
CA LEU A 1015 -20.18 2.56 10.88
C LEU A 1015 -19.23 3.35 11.75
N ALA A 1016 -19.21 3.13 13.06
CA ALA A 1016 -18.22 3.70 13.96
C ALA A 1016 -16.79 3.23 13.60
N CYS A 1017 -16.63 1.94 13.29
CA CYS A 1017 -15.36 1.36 12.84
C CYS A 1017 -14.91 1.91 11.48
N LEU A 1018 -15.84 2.13 10.54
CA LEU A 1018 -15.58 2.74 9.23
C LEU A 1018 -15.20 4.21 9.37
N ARG A 1019 -15.97 5.02 10.13
CA ARG A 1019 -15.70 6.46 10.35
C ARG A 1019 -14.36 6.70 11.06
N THR A 1020 -13.97 5.83 12.00
CA THR A 1020 -12.66 5.93 12.67
C THR A 1020 -11.49 5.55 11.76
N LYS A 1021 -11.68 4.62 10.81
CA LYS A 1021 -10.63 4.15 9.90
C LYS A 1021 -10.63 4.82 8.52
N ALA A 1022 -11.68 5.53 8.13
CA ALA A 1022 -11.80 6.26 6.86
C ALA A 1022 -10.96 7.56 6.80
N LEU A 1023 -10.25 7.91 7.88
CA LEU A 1023 -9.34 9.06 7.96
C LEU A 1023 -7.99 8.85 7.22
N ILE A 1024 -7.87 7.80 6.41
CA ILE A 1024 -6.69 7.50 5.58
C ILE A 1024 -6.68 8.44 4.35
N PRO A 1025 -5.55 9.11 4.00
CA PRO A 1025 -5.48 10.10 2.91
C PRO A 1025 -5.91 9.61 1.52
N SER A 1026 -5.96 8.30 1.27
CA SER A 1026 -6.39 7.71 -0.01
C SER A 1026 -7.92 7.60 -0.16
N LEU A 1027 -8.71 7.98 0.84
CA LEU A 1027 -10.18 7.87 0.88
C LEU A 1027 -10.89 9.24 0.84
N TRP A 1028 -10.25 10.29 0.33
CA TRP A 1028 -10.85 11.62 0.15
C TRP A 1028 -11.89 11.66 -0.99
N VAL A 1029 -12.53 10.53 -1.27
CA VAL A 1029 -13.66 10.44 -2.19
C VAL A 1029 -14.93 10.55 -1.35
N GLN A 1030 -15.87 11.38 -1.80
CA GLN A 1030 -17.15 11.61 -1.11
C GLN A 1030 -18.00 10.34 -1.04
N LEU A 1031 -17.76 9.36 -1.91
CA LEU A 1031 -18.45 8.10 -1.96
C LEU A 1031 -17.44 6.95 -1.77
N VAL A 1032 -17.64 6.14 -0.73
CA VAL A 1032 -16.76 5.00 -0.41
C VAL A 1032 -17.57 3.70 -0.47
N PRO A 1033 -17.35 2.84 -1.48
CA PRO A 1033 -18.02 1.55 -1.54
C PRO A 1033 -17.47 0.59 -0.47
N VAL A 1034 -18.37 -0.09 0.25
CA VAL A 1034 -18.06 -1.03 1.33
C VAL A 1034 -18.75 -2.36 1.05
N ASP A 1035 -17.97 -3.37 0.67
CA ASP A 1035 -18.45 -4.71 0.32
C ASP A 1035 -18.75 -5.53 1.57
N LEU A 1036 -20.04 -5.84 1.79
CA LEU A 1036 -20.56 -6.64 2.90
C LEU A 1036 -20.85 -8.11 2.53
N SER A 1037 -20.39 -8.61 1.38
CA SER A 1037 -20.70 -9.98 0.92
C SER A 1037 -20.37 -11.06 1.95
N ASP A 1038 -19.18 -11.01 2.55
CA ASP A 1038 -18.71 -11.97 3.56
C ASP A 1038 -19.49 -11.84 4.89
N MET A 1039 -19.92 -10.61 5.24
CA MET A 1039 -20.81 -10.39 6.38
C MET A 1039 -22.19 -11.00 6.14
N GLY A 1040 -22.73 -10.88 4.92
CA GLY A 1040 -23.98 -11.51 4.53
C GLY A 1040 -23.94 -13.03 4.66
N GLU A 1041 -22.85 -13.66 4.20
CA GLU A 1041 -22.61 -15.11 4.38
C GLU A 1041 -22.46 -15.49 5.85
N PHE A 1042 -21.78 -14.66 6.64
CA PHE A 1042 -21.63 -14.91 8.07
C PHE A 1042 -22.97 -14.85 8.82
N ILE A 1043 -23.83 -13.87 8.52
CA ILE A 1043 -25.19 -13.75 9.12
C ILE A 1043 -26.01 -15.02 8.91
N SER A 1044 -25.92 -15.64 7.73
CA SER A 1044 -26.68 -16.87 7.44
C SER A 1044 -26.12 -18.11 8.17
N ALA A 1045 -24.83 -18.10 8.51
CA ALA A 1045 -24.16 -19.22 9.17
C ALA A 1045 -24.20 -19.16 10.71
N VAL A 1046 -24.23 -17.95 11.31
CA VAL A 1046 -24.09 -17.78 12.76
C VAL A 1046 -25.28 -18.32 13.53
N ARG A 1047 -25.00 -19.13 14.56
CA ARG A 1047 -25.99 -19.74 15.46
C ARG A 1047 -25.98 -19.19 16.88
N ASN A 1048 -25.24 -18.10 17.12
CA ASN A 1048 -25.13 -17.47 18.43
C ASN A 1048 -25.16 -15.95 18.30
N ARG A 1049 -26.13 -15.31 18.97
CA ARG A 1049 -26.32 -13.84 18.89
C ARG A 1049 -25.10 -13.07 19.40
N PHE A 1050 -24.46 -13.51 20.48
CA PHE A 1050 -23.28 -12.86 21.04
C PHE A 1050 -22.08 -12.91 20.08
N VAL A 1051 -21.92 -14.02 19.36
CA VAL A 1051 -20.88 -14.14 18.31
C VAL A 1051 -21.13 -13.13 17.20
N PHE A 1052 -22.39 -12.87 16.84
CA PHE A 1052 -22.73 -11.85 15.85
C PHE A 1052 -22.52 -10.42 16.37
N VAL A 1053 -23.00 -10.08 17.57
CA VAL A 1053 -22.84 -8.73 18.16
C VAL A 1053 -21.36 -8.35 18.28
N THR A 1054 -20.49 -9.30 18.64
CA THR A 1054 -19.06 -9.05 18.80
C THR A 1054 -18.25 -9.20 17.50
N CYS A 1055 -18.89 -9.49 16.36
CA CYS A 1055 -18.18 -9.88 15.14
C CYS A 1055 -17.31 -8.74 14.55
N ILE A 1056 -17.74 -7.48 14.71
CA ILE A 1056 -17.03 -6.30 14.19
C ILE A 1056 -15.70 -6.10 14.91
N SER A 1057 -15.59 -6.47 16.18
CA SER A 1057 -14.33 -6.39 16.94
C SER A 1057 -13.22 -7.29 16.35
N ARG A 1058 -13.62 -8.31 15.58
CA ARG A 1058 -12.74 -9.33 15.00
C ARG A 1058 -12.78 -9.34 13.47
N CYS A 1059 -13.55 -8.47 12.83
CA CYS A 1059 -13.56 -8.35 11.38
C CYS A 1059 -12.33 -7.56 10.90
N GLN A 1060 -11.88 -7.84 9.68
CA GLN A 1060 -10.84 -7.07 9.02
C GLN A 1060 -11.48 -6.18 7.94
N LEU A 1061 -11.08 -4.91 7.90
CA LEU A 1061 -11.43 -4.01 6.81
C LEU A 1061 -10.25 -3.96 5.85
N LYS A 1062 -10.47 -4.36 4.60
CA LYS A 1062 -9.45 -4.31 3.54
C LYS A 1062 -9.75 -3.20 2.56
N PHE A 1063 -8.83 -2.27 2.41
CA PHE A 1063 -8.94 -1.18 1.45
C PHE A 1063 -8.11 -1.48 0.21
N ARG A 1064 -8.73 -1.45 -0.97
CA ARG A 1064 -8.05 -1.56 -2.28
C ARG A 1064 -8.72 -0.63 -3.28
N GLN A 1065 -7.93 0.20 -3.97
CA GLN A 1065 -8.39 1.09 -5.05
C GLN A 1065 -9.62 1.94 -4.67
N GLY A 1066 -9.66 2.50 -3.44
CA GLY A 1066 -10.78 3.35 -2.98
C GLY A 1066 -12.02 2.59 -2.49
N ARG A 1067 -12.05 1.25 -2.55
CA ARG A 1067 -13.12 0.40 -2.00
C ARG A 1067 -12.68 -0.30 -0.72
N CYS A 1068 -13.61 -0.45 0.22
CA CYS A 1068 -13.46 -1.22 1.44
C CYS A 1068 -14.16 -2.58 1.28
N ARG A 1069 -13.54 -3.67 1.73
CA ARG A 1069 -14.19 -4.98 1.87
C ARG A 1069 -14.12 -5.43 3.31
N ILE A 1070 -15.25 -5.89 3.83
CA ILE A 1070 -15.31 -6.51 5.15
C ILE A 1070 -15.02 -7.99 5.01
N GLU A 1071 -14.02 -8.46 5.75
CA GLU A 1071 -13.72 -9.88 5.87
C GLU A 1071 -13.91 -10.35 7.32
N MET A 1072 -14.72 -11.40 7.48
CA MET A 1072 -14.88 -12.13 8.72
C MET A 1072 -13.67 -13.04 8.91
N THR A 1073 -12.92 -12.83 10.00
CA THR A 1073 -11.66 -13.57 10.22
C THR A 1073 -11.93 -15.03 10.60
N GLY A 1074 -10.88 -15.86 10.58
CA GLY A 1074 -10.96 -17.23 11.09
C GLY A 1074 -11.45 -17.31 12.54
N GLY A 1075 -11.22 -16.27 13.35
CA GLY A 1075 -11.75 -16.17 14.72
C GLY A 1075 -13.27 -15.89 14.79
N ASN A 1076 -13.86 -15.32 13.75
CA ASN A 1076 -15.31 -15.20 13.58
C ASN A 1076 -15.88 -16.53 13.06
N TRP A 1077 -15.34 -17.04 11.95
CA TRP A 1077 -15.82 -18.28 11.33
C TRP A 1077 -15.69 -19.51 12.23
N GLY A 1078 -14.62 -19.60 13.02
CA GLY A 1078 -14.42 -20.68 13.98
C GLY A 1078 -15.50 -20.77 15.06
N ARG A 1079 -16.24 -19.68 15.30
CA ARG A 1079 -17.30 -19.56 16.31
C ARG A 1079 -18.70 -19.45 15.74
N ALA A 1080 -18.84 -19.44 14.41
CA ALA A 1080 -20.15 -19.28 13.75
C ALA A 1080 -21.14 -20.39 14.16
N THR A 1081 -20.63 -21.57 14.49
CA THR A 1081 -21.44 -22.73 14.88
C THR A 1081 -21.51 -22.96 16.40
N ASP A 1082 -20.91 -22.07 17.20
CA ASP A 1082 -20.98 -22.16 18.67
C ASP A 1082 -22.46 -22.19 19.09
N PRO A 1083 -22.89 -23.17 19.91
CA PRO A 1083 -24.24 -23.17 20.45
C PRO A 1083 -24.44 -22.01 21.43
N ASP A 1084 -25.67 -21.56 21.60
CA ASP A 1084 -26.00 -20.60 22.66
C ASP A 1084 -25.89 -21.32 24.02
N SER A 1085 -25.01 -20.82 24.90
CA SER A 1085 -24.74 -21.41 26.22
C SER A 1085 -25.33 -20.54 27.35
N ASP A 1086 -25.60 -21.14 28.51
CA ASP A 1086 -26.09 -20.39 29.69
C ASP A 1086 -25.10 -19.29 30.13
N LEU A 1087 -23.79 -19.50 29.94
CA LEU A 1087 -22.76 -18.51 30.24
C LEU A 1087 -22.81 -17.28 29.32
N THR A 1088 -23.16 -17.48 28.05
CA THR A 1088 -23.38 -16.37 27.08
C THR A 1088 -24.67 -15.61 27.39
N SER A 1089 -25.69 -16.29 27.91
CA SER A 1089 -26.92 -15.64 28.40
C SER A 1089 -26.66 -14.77 29.64
N ILE A 1090 -25.83 -15.24 30.58
CA ILE A 1090 -25.43 -14.47 31.77
C ILE A 1090 -24.59 -13.24 31.38
N ALA A 1091 -23.63 -13.40 30.46
CA ALA A 1091 -22.83 -12.29 29.95
C ALA A 1091 -23.70 -11.21 29.28
N TYR A 1092 -24.72 -11.64 28.53
CA TYR A 1092 -25.71 -10.74 27.92
C TYR A 1092 -26.56 -10.03 28.99
N THR A 1093 -27.01 -10.75 30.02
CA THR A 1093 -27.81 -10.15 31.11
C THR A 1093 -27.01 -9.10 31.88
N LEU A 1094 -25.71 -9.34 32.09
CA LEU A 1094 -24.79 -8.39 32.69
C LEU A 1094 -24.55 -7.18 31.78
N GLN A 1095 -24.36 -7.39 30.48
CA GLN A 1095 -24.19 -6.30 29.53
C GLN A 1095 -25.46 -5.45 29.41
N ASP A 1096 -26.64 -6.06 29.35
CA ASP A 1096 -27.94 -5.37 29.37
C ASP A 1096 -28.18 -4.62 30.69
N LEU A 1097 -27.72 -5.15 31.82
CA LEU A 1097 -27.77 -4.47 33.11
C LEU A 1097 -26.83 -3.26 33.15
N VAL A 1098 -25.61 -3.39 32.62
CA VAL A 1098 -24.64 -2.29 32.51
C VAL A 1098 -25.13 -1.20 31.56
N ILE A 1099 -25.71 -1.59 30.42
CA ILE A 1099 -26.31 -0.64 29.46
C ILE A 1099 -27.55 0.02 30.07
N LYS A 1100 -28.41 -0.72 30.79
CA LYS A 1100 -29.53 -0.13 31.55
C LYS A 1100 -29.04 0.82 32.63
N GLN A 1101 -27.96 0.49 33.33
CA GLN A 1101 -27.38 1.36 34.35
C GLN A 1101 -26.82 2.65 33.75
N GLN A 1102 -26.09 2.56 32.63
CA GLN A 1102 -25.63 3.73 31.88
C GLN A 1102 -26.80 4.58 31.36
N ARG A 1103 -27.88 3.94 30.86
CA ARG A 1103 -29.09 4.65 30.44
C ARG A 1103 -29.81 5.32 31.61
N MET A 1104 -29.81 4.76 32.83
CA MET A 1104 -30.35 5.41 34.03
C MET A 1104 -29.47 6.56 34.53
N GLU A 1105 -28.14 6.45 34.39
CA GLU A 1105 -27.20 7.52 34.73
C GLU A 1105 -27.30 8.70 33.74
N GLU A 1106 -27.61 8.44 32.47
CA GLU A 1106 -27.84 9.47 31.44
C GLU A 1106 -29.27 10.08 31.46
N SER A 1107 -30.24 9.48 32.16
CA SER A 1107 -31.63 9.95 32.26
C SER A 1107 -32.02 10.56 33.62
N CYS A 1108 -31.04 10.75 34.52
CA CYS A 1108 -31.22 11.59 35.70
C CYS A 1108 -30.93 13.05 35.29
N PRO A 1109 -31.89 13.99 35.48
CA PRO A 1109 -31.82 15.35 34.96
C PRO A 1109 -30.68 16.19 35.55
#